data_AF-F4LP52-F1
#
_entry.id   AF-F4LP52-F1
#
_cell.length_a   1.000
_cell.length_b   1.000
_cell.length_c   1.000
_cell.angle_alpha   90.00
_cell.angle_beta   90.00
_cell.angle_gamma   90.00
#
_symmetry.space_group_name_H-M   'P 1'
#
loop_
_entity.id
_entity.type
_entity.pdbx_description
1 polymer ?
#
loop_
_entity_poly.entity_id
_entity_poly.type
_entity_poly.pdbx_seq_one_letter_code
_entity_poly.pdbx_strand_id
1 'polypeptide(L)'
;MDESISQSKSPPQRYEPGELDKTRKNIGNIDPGEAQKIAKLLGGEIGIEKSAPIDEAALKKVRSAMKTSELRSGVVSSKRPRDPASQPVAERTAAQTASAASAVKNNRDMLPDIPAKERGKIEKLMMAPEYRIKPNYGIFNIFASLTKNGQEKIAAPFVTITLKTYILRMQNFSNKIKELVRTAPESYRKKLETDEDLKFRFLKTAGSWSLQNVQTLYADLERKPTEITVTMMIPLIKQIYKPLLSLFFLGESKTTELIKSVYTDIAVYPDAKKERAFEIAKEAVSEWLYVYNRVIKGLYPLLMRMCSPDFQAFPDFFILHTAKIFSFLNITKFDVLVPEKKAKKENAGTSPAVPEKSAEQLEEERRKKEAEQKQLELVQTGLKLLDRIFPGAGWLHLDEAPDLYPFYQPLYTFVEGLNFIPPENPMQVVIILIKIIEDFMEGCRNITFAAISDKKDLAGNSQNDSFGKIMNEWTTYRETLFEKLYVSNLKDLVNHLYTQKDFTRSQYGKKLMSNILWHTRYNFLPYLQFEQLLLEKPVNEAKVRPLYIRTPLLVNELFRFTLIADDTAKSGKESLEIPNIHAPYRYDIPNVVSRRLDVLLGAKKKQGGRATNANLLKYMLAIAAVLDWWINNKSSPAYAGSDNQLYRTSPEDGSPVFSVPERSDQNELFVHSIKAAAAPGVQPAAET
;
A
#
# COMPACT_ATOMS: atom_id res chain seq x y z
N MET A 1 5.16 44.93 48.32
CA MET A 1 5.70 45.81 47.26
C MET A 1 5.65 44.97 46.00
N ASP A 2 4.47 44.62 45.48
CA ASP A 2 3.42 45.49 44.93
C ASP A 2 3.98 46.58 44.02
N GLU A 3 3.92 46.32 42.71
CA GLU A 3 3.22 47.19 41.76
C GLU A 3 2.98 46.43 40.44
N SER A 4 1.76 45.93 40.29
CA SER A 4 1.19 45.42 39.05
C SER A 4 0.66 46.59 38.22
N ILE A 5 1.39 47.01 37.19
CA ILE A 5 0.90 47.99 36.22
C ILE A 5 0.00 47.26 35.21
N SER A 6 -1.31 47.37 35.40
CA SER A 6 -2.30 46.95 34.40
C SER A 6 -2.26 47.89 33.19
N GLN A 7 -1.74 47.43 32.05
CA GLN A 7 -1.94 48.12 30.78
C GLN A 7 -3.34 47.80 30.24
N SER A 8 -4.25 48.76 30.36
CA SER A 8 -5.54 48.74 29.69
C SER A 8 -5.33 48.77 28.17
N LYS A 9 -5.68 47.69 27.46
CA LYS A 9 -5.69 47.67 25.99
C LYS A 9 -6.80 48.59 25.48
N SER A 10 -6.44 49.69 24.85
CA SER A 10 -7.38 50.53 24.10
C SER A 10 -7.93 49.73 22.90
N PRO A 11 -9.24 49.81 22.60
CA PRO A 11 -9.81 49.10 21.46
C PRO A 11 -9.21 49.61 20.13
N PRO A 12 -8.99 48.73 19.14
CA PRO A 12 -8.38 49.09 17.87
C PRO A 12 -9.22 50.14 17.13
N GLN A 13 -8.56 51.18 16.64
CA GLN A 13 -9.18 52.28 15.89
C GLN A 13 -9.85 51.73 14.62
N ARG A 14 -11.13 52.06 14.41
CA ARG A 14 -11.94 51.56 13.28
C ARG A 14 -11.98 52.60 12.17
N TYR A 15 -11.57 52.20 10.97
CA TYR A 15 -11.50 53.06 9.79
C TYR A 15 -12.71 52.85 8.88
N GLU A 16 -13.10 53.89 8.15
CA GLU A 16 -14.18 53.79 7.16
C GLU A 16 -13.72 52.95 5.95
N PRO A 17 -14.64 52.30 5.21
CA PRO A 17 -14.26 51.41 4.11
C PRO A 17 -13.37 52.10 3.07
N GLY A 18 -12.15 51.58 2.85
CA GLY A 18 -11.20 52.09 1.85
C GLY A 18 -10.26 53.21 2.31
N GLU A 19 -10.21 53.57 3.59
CA GLU A 19 -9.22 54.53 4.12
C GLU A 19 -7.82 53.92 4.24
N LEU A 20 -7.66 52.69 4.73
CA LEU A 20 -6.34 52.06 4.88
C LEU A 20 -5.71 51.77 3.51
N ASP A 21 -6.53 51.45 2.51
CA ASP A 21 -6.06 51.24 1.14
C ASP A 21 -5.58 52.53 0.46
N LYS A 22 -6.18 53.69 0.79
CA LYS A 22 -5.66 54.99 0.34
C LYS A 22 -4.33 55.32 1.01
N THR A 23 -4.22 55.08 2.32
CA THR A 23 -2.99 55.32 3.07
C THR A 23 -1.84 54.42 2.58
N ARG A 24 -2.12 53.14 2.27
CA ARG A 24 -1.13 52.21 1.69
C ARG A 24 -0.62 52.65 0.32
N LYS A 25 -1.49 53.18 -0.54
CA LYS A 25 -1.09 53.70 -1.85
C LYS A 25 -0.21 54.96 -1.75
N ASN A 26 -0.41 55.79 -0.71
CA ASN A 26 0.37 56.99 -0.50
C ASN A 26 1.75 56.75 0.16
N ILE A 27 1.90 55.65 0.92
CA ILE A 27 3.15 55.29 1.60
C ILE A 27 4.17 54.64 0.63
N GLY A 28 3.72 54.07 -0.49
CA GLY A 28 4.58 53.39 -1.46
C GLY A 28 5.06 52.01 -0.97
N ASN A 29 5.83 51.31 -1.80
CA ASN A 29 6.36 49.98 -1.46
C ASN A 29 7.45 50.13 -0.39
N ILE A 30 7.18 49.63 0.82
CA ILE A 30 8.16 49.51 1.90
C ILE A 30 8.73 48.09 1.90
N ASP A 31 10.06 47.99 2.08
CA ASP A 31 10.74 46.71 2.24
C ASP A 31 10.25 45.96 3.50
N PRO A 32 10.02 44.64 3.45
CA PRO A 32 9.50 43.87 4.60
C PRO A 32 10.35 43.99 5.88
N GLY A 33 11.68 44.13 5.75
CA GLY A 33 12.58 44.32 6.88
C GLY A 33 12.50 45.72 7.47
N GLU A 34 12.25 46.72 6.64
CA GLU A 34 12.05 48.11 7.06
C GLU A 34 10.70 48.30 7.75
N ALA A 35 9.64 47.66 7.24
CA ALA A 35 8.31 47.66 7.84
C ALA A 35 8.31 47.08 9.26
N GLN A 36 9.09 46.02 9.53
CA GLN A 36 9.21 45.43 10.86
C GLN A 36 9.96 46.34 11.85
N LYS A 37 10.98 47.08 11.38
CA LYS A 37 11.69 48.06 12.21
C LYS A 37 10.80 49.24 12.57
N ILE A 38 10.05 49.76 11.59
CA ILE A 38 9.09 50.85 11.80
C ILE A 38 7.97 50.40 12.76
N ALA A 39 7.44 49.19 12.62
CA ALA A 39 6.42 48.65 13.52
C ALA A 39 6.92 48.51 14.97
N LYS A 40 8.18 48.11 15.18
CA LYS A 40 8.80 48.05 16.51
C LYS A 40 9.07 49.43 17.12
N LEU A 41 9.41 50.42 16.29
CA LEU A 41 9.70 51.80 16.72
C LEU A 41 8.43 52.60 17.03
N LEU A 42 7.35 52.38 16.28
CA LEU A 42 6.09 53.15 16.42
C LEU A 42 5.07 52.52 17.37
N GLY A 43 5.26 51.28 17.81
CA GLY A 43 4.52 50.69 18.94
C GLY A 43 2.99 50.65 18.81
N GLY A 44 2.42 50.54 17.60
CA GLY A 44 0.97 50.61 17.37
C GLY A 44 0.35 49.31 16.83
N GLU A 45 -0.85 48.96 17.31
CA GLU A 45 -1.70 47.88 16.76
C GLU A 45 -2.43 48.34 15.48
N ILE A 46 -2.54 47.45 14.48
CA ILE A 46 -3.17 47.73 13.19
C ILE A 46 -4.70 47.78 13.34
N GLY A 47 -5.33 48.91 13.00
CA GLY A 47 -6.79 49.07 13.04
C GLY A 47 -7.56 48.28 11.97
N ILE A 48 -8.88 48.15 12.14
CA ILE A 48 -9.76 47.29 11.34
C ILE A 48 -10.79 48.16 10.57
N GLU A 49 -10.96 47.93 9.26
CA GLU A 49 -11.97 48.63 8.43
C GLU A 49 -13.39 48.07 8.62
N LYS A 50 -14.41 48.94 8.55
CA LYS A 50 -15.82 48.54 8.55
C LYS A 50 -16.22 47.90 7.20
N SER A 51 -17.11 46.91 7.22
CA SER A 51 -17.72 46.31 6.03
C SER A 51 -18.80 47.23 5.43
N ALA A 52 -18.80 47.41 4.10
CA ALA A 52 -19.75 48.28 3.40
C ALA A 52 -21.22 47.81 3.53
N PRO A 53 -22.20 48.74 3.65
CA PRO A 53 -23.62 48.40 3.74
C PRO A 53 -24.19 47.92 2.39
N ILE A 54 -25.03 46.88 2.44
CA ILE A 54 -25.67 46.26 1.26
C ILE A 54 -26.90 47.07 0.86
N ASP A 55 -26.99 47.42 -0.43
CA ASP A 55 -28.07 48.22 -1.01
C ASP A 55 -29.37 47.40 -1.23
N GLU A 56 -30.38 47.64 -0.40
CA GLU A 56 -31.70 46.96 -0.46
C GLU A 56 -32.48 47.20 -1.76
N ALA A 57 -32.14 48.23 -2.55
CA ALA A 57 -32.78 48.50 -3.84
C ALA A 57 -32.45 47.42 -4.89
N ALA A 58 -31.27 46.80 -4.81
CA ALA A 58 -30.86 45.72 -5.70
C ALA A 58 -31.63 44.41 -5.44
N LEU A 59 -32.01 44.14 -4.18
CA LEU A 59 -32.77 42.95 -3.79
C LEU A 59 -34.24 42.99 -4.23
N LYS A 60 -34.84 44.18 -4.34
CA LYS A 60 -36.23 44.34 -4.81
C LYS A 60 -36.42 44.03 -6.30
N LYS A 61 -35.43 44.33 -7.15
CA LYS A 61 -35.46 44.04 -8.60
C LYS A 61 -35.40 42.54 -8.93
N VAL A 62 -34.76 41.74 -8.09
CA VAL A 62 -34.64 40.28 -8.30
C VAL A 62 -35.93 39.56 -7.89
N ARG A 63 -36.69 40.07 -6.92
CA ARG A 63 -37.96 39.46 -6.47
C ARG A 63 -39.16 39.75 -7.39
N SER A 64 -39.15 40.85 -8.15
CA SER A 64 -40.23 41.17 -9.10
C SER A 64 -40.11 40.43 -10.45
N ALA A 65 -38.95 39.88 -10.78
CA ALA A 65 -38.73 39.09 -12.01
C ALA A 65 -39.17 37.61 -11.89
N MET A 66 -39.59 37.16 -10.70
CA MET A 66 -39.80 35.73 -10.39
C MET A 66 -41.28 35.34 -10.25
N LYS A 67 -42.24 36.23 -10.59
CA LYS A 67 -43.69 35.98 -10.41
C LYS A 67 -44.56 35.97 -11.67
N THR A 68 -43.98 36.02 -12.87
CA THR A 68 -44.75 35.95 -14.12
C THR A 68 -43.98 35.19 -15.19
N SER A 69 -44.00 33.85 -15.14
CA SER A 69 -43.65 32.99 -16.30
C SER A 69 -43.80 31.50 -15.98
N GLU A 70 -45.03 31.05 -15.71
CA GLU A 70 -45.43 29.68 -16.06
C GLU A 70 -46.87 29.74 -16.56
N LEU A 71 -47.04 29.71 -17.89
CA LEU A 71 -48.02 28.87 -18.58
C LEU A 71 -47.96 29.11 -20.10
N ARG A 72 -47.71 27.99 -20.80
CA ARG A 72 -48.02 27.65 -22.20
C ARG A 72 -46.93 27.80 -23.27
N SER A 73 -46.38 26.63 -23.59
CA SER A 73 -45.85 26.18 -24.87
C SER A 73 -46.91 26.17 -25.99
N GLY A 74 -46.49 26.46 -27.23
CA GLY A 74 -47.25 26.14 -28.45
C GLY A 74 -46.57 26.65 -29.73
N VAL A 75 -46.27 25.74 -30.65
CA VAL A 75 -45.43 25.90 -31.85
C VAL A 75 -46.31 26.14 -33.11
N VAL A 76 -45.99 27.22 -33.85
CA VAL A 76 -45.92 27.39 -35.33
C VAL A 76 -47.18 27.60 -36.22
N SER A 77 -47.07 28.70 -37.00
CA SER A 77 -47.54 29.01 -38.37
C SER A 77 -48.97 29.48 -38.66
N SER A 78 -49.01 30.28 -39.72
CA SER A 78 -50.04 31.13 -40.30
C SER A 78 -51.25 30.42 -40.92
N LYS A 79 -52.46 30.97 -40.72
CA LYS A 79 -53.38 31.60 -41.71
C LYS A 79 -54.85 31.58 -41.23
N ARG A 80 -55.63 32.49 -41.83
CA ARG A 80 -56.96 33.04 -41.51
C ARG A 80 -58.17 32.07 -41.72
N PRO A 81 -59.44 32.48 -41.38
CA PRO A 81 -60.39 31.67 -40.60
C PRO A 81 -61.67 31.20 -41.35
N ARG A 82 -62.43 30.29 -40.70
CA ARG A 82 -63.92 30.27 -40.62
C ARG A 82 -64.43 29.17 -39.67
N ASP A 83 -65.06 29.57 -38.56
CA ASP A 83 -66.43 29.28 -38.08
C ASP A 83 -67.12 27.89 -38.20
N PRO A 84 -68.12 27.59 -37.33
CA PRO A 84 -68.04 26.48 -36.35
C PRO A 84 -69.19 25.46 -36.43
N ALA A 85 -69.10 24.33 -35.70
CA ALA A 85 -70.25 23.62 -35.13
C ALA A 85 -69.87 22.43 -34.22
N SER A 86 -70.46 22.43 -33.01
CA SER A 86 -71.03 21.29 -32.26
C SER A 86 -70.16 20.28 -31.48
N GLN A 87 -70.43 20.25 -30.16
CA GLN A 87 -70.09 19.25 -29.12
C GLN A 87 -70.90 17.92 -29.28
N PRO A 88 -70.91 16.90 -28.38
CA PRO A 88 -70.21 16.70 -27.08
C PRO A 88 -69.63 15.28 -26.76
N VAL A 89 -68.67 15.29 -25.81
CA VAL A 89 -68.46 14.44 -24.59
C VAL A 89 -68.63 12.90 -24.61
N ALA A 90 -67.55 12.17 -24.25
CA ALA A 90 -67.55 11.06 -23.24
C ALA A 90 -66.12 10.63 -22.80
N GLU A 91 -65.91 10.54 -21.47
CA GLU A 91 -65.04 9.64 -20.67
C GLU A 91 -63.49 9.66 -20.83
N ARG A 92 -62.68 10.18 -19.89
CA ARG A 92 -62.22 9.61 -18.58
C ARG A 92 -61.78 8.14 -18.71
N THR A 93 -60.57 7.65 -18.39
CA THR A 93 -59.50 8.04 -17.46
C THR A 93 -58.31 7.09 -17.72
N ALA A 94 -57.08 7.57 -17.93
CA ALA A 94 -55.79 6.87 -17.66
C ALA A 94 -54.61 7.57 -18.37
N ALA A 95 -54.16 8.74 -17.89
CA ALA A 95 -52.89 9.32 -18.33
C ALA A 95 -52.41 10.44 -17.37
N GLN A 96 -52.08 10.09 -16.12
CA GLN A 96 -51.37 11.00 -15.22
C GLN A 96 -50.28 10.24 -14.44
N THR A 97 -49.33 9.66 -15.16
CA THR A 97 -47.99 9.30 -14.62
C THR A 97 -46.87 9.45 -15.66
N ALA A 98 -47.14 10.05 -16.83
CA ALA A 98 -46.19 10.10 -17.95
C ALA A 98 -45.62 11.50 -18.28
N SER A 99 -45.64 12.47 -17.35
CA SER A 99 -45.08 13.81 -17.58
C SER A 99 -43.97 14.26 -16.60
N ALA A 100 -43.48 13.36 -15.74
CA ALA A 100 -42.29 13.61 -14.90
C ALA A 100 -41.01 12.91 -15.42
N ALA A 101 -41.06 12.30 -16.61
CA ALA A 101 -39.94 11.53 -17.18
C ALA A 101 -39.18 12.24 -18.31
N SER A 102 -39.50 13.51 -18.62
CA SER A 102 -38.89 14.24 -19.74
C SER A 102 -37.98 15.42 -19.34
N ALA A 103 -37.69 15.61 -18.05
CA ALA A 103 -36.78 16.66 -17.55
C ALA A 103 -35.42 16.15 -17.01
N VAL A 104 -35.05 14.88 -17.24
CA VAL A 104 -33.73 14.32 -16.86
C VAL A 104 -32.91 13.98 -18.11
N LYS A 105 -32.71 14.98 -18.98
CA LYS A 105 -31.72 14.91 -20.06
C LYS A 105 -30.76 16.09 -19.94
N ASN A 106 -29.49 15.75 -19.75
CA ASN A 106 -28.28 16.55 -19.90
C ASN A 106 -27.76 17.36 -18.69
N ASN A 107 -27.37 16.64 -17.63
CA ASN A 107 -26.36 17.13 -16.66
C ASN A 107 -25.20 16.13 -16.47
N ARG A 108 -24.82 15.40 -17.54
CA ARG A 108 -23.94 14.21 -17.48
C ARG A 108 -22.44 14.48 -17.62
N ASP A 109 -22.05 15.71 -17.98
CA ASP A 109 -20.66 16.13 -18.16
C ASP A 109 -20.28 17.30 -17.24
N MET A 110 -21.07 17.56 -16.19
CA MET A 110 -20.71 18.47 -15.12
C MET A 110 -19.99 17.72 -13.99
N LEU A 111 -19.03 18.39 -13.37
CA LEU A 111 -18.34 17.86 -12.20
C LEU A 111 -19.29 17.84 -11.00
N PRO A 112 -19.25 16.79 -10.15
CA PRO A 112 -20.08 16.74 -8.95
C PRO A 112 -19.65 17.83 -7.96
N ASP A 113 -20.62 18.29 -7.16
CA ASP A 113 -20.39 19.15 -6.01
C ASP A 113 -19.75 18.32 -4.88
N ILE A 114 -18.53 18.70 -4.50
CA ILE A 114 -17.70 18.01 -3.50
C ILE A 114 -17.42 18.98 -2.34
N PRO A 115 -17.56 18.55 -1.06
CA PRO A 115 -17.20 19.37 0.08
C PRO A 115 -15.76 19.88 -0.01
N ALA A 116 -15.51 21.14 0.40
CA ALA A 116 -14.20 21.80 0.24
C ALA A 116 -13.03 20.99 0.84
N LYS A 117 -13.26 20.33 1.99
CA LYS A 117 -12.28 19.45 2.65
C LYS A 117 -11.88 18.26 1.78
N GLU A 118 -12.87 17.59 1.19
CA GLU A 118 -12.66 16.43 0.31
C GLU A 118 -12.05 16.84 -1.03
N ARG A 119 -12.52 17.96 -1.59
CA ARG A 119 -11.93 18.57 -2.80
C ARG A 119 -10.45 18.87 -2.59
N GLY A 120 -10.07 19.45 -1.45
CA GLY A 120 -8.67 19.72 -1.13
C GLY A 120 -7.79 18.46 -1.09
N LYS A 121 -8.31 17.33 -0.58
CA LYS A 121 -7.59 16.04 -0.59
C LYS A 121 -7.39 15.52 -2.02
N ILE A 122 -8.43 15.55 -2.84
CA ILE A 122 -8.38 15.13 -4.24
C ILE A 122 -7.41 16.01 -5.03
N GLU A 123 -7.42 17.33 -4.80
CA GLU A 123 -6.51 18.26 -5.47
C GLU A 123 -5.04 18.03 -5.08
N LYS A 124 -4.75 17.83 -3.78
CA LYS A 124 -3.40 17.46 -3.33
C LYS A 124 -2.92 16.15 -3.97
N LEU A 125 -3.80 15.16 -4.06
CA LEU A 125 -3.51 13.89 -4.72
C LEU A 125 -3.18 14.11 -6.22
N MET A 126 -3.98 14.89 -6.94
CA MET A 126 -3.72 15.20 -8.35
C MET A 126 -2.40 15.96 -8.60
N MET A 127 -1.91 16.71 -7.61
CA MET A 127 -0.62 17.42 -7.65
C MET A 127 0.57 16.54 -7.23
N ALA A 128 0.33 15.38 -6.61
CA ALA A 128 1.39 14.57 -6.05
C ALA A 128 2.37 14.09 -7.14
N PRO A 129 3.67 13.92 -6.81
CA PRO A 129 4.69 13.56 -7.78
C PRO A 129 4.43 12.25 -8.54
N GLU A 130 3.63 11.35 -7.96
CA GLU A 130 3.24 10.08 -8.58
C GLU A 130 2.17 10.22 -9.68
N TYR A 131 1.31 11.25 -9.64
CA TYR A 131 0.25 11.46 -10.66
C TYR A 131 0.55 12.63 -11.60
N ARG A 132 1.07 13.75 -11.07
CA ARG A 132 1.43 14.97 -11.80
C ARG A 132 0.31 15.49 -12.72
N ILE A 133 -0.96 15.25 -12.39
CA ILE A 133 -2.11 15.64 -13.20
C ILE A 133 -2.28 17.16 -13.17
N LYS A 134 -2.09 17.77 -11.99
CA LYS A 134 -2.15 19.21 -11.81
C LYS A 134 -0.75 19.79 -11.58
N PRO A 135 -0.51 21.04 -12.01
CA PRO A 135 0.74 21.71 -11.69
C PRO A 135 0.86 21.91 -10.17
N ASN A 136 2.08 21.80 -9.65
CA ASN A 136 2.39 22.02 -8.25
C ASN A 136 3.38 23.18 -8.11
N TYR A 137 2.92 24.30 -7.58
CA TYR A 137 3.71 25.52 -7.34
C TYR A 137 4.08 25.70 -5.86
N GLY A 138 3.95 24.65 -5.04
CA GLY A 138 4.26 24.69 -3.61
C GLY A 138 3.42 25.71 -2.85
N ILE A 139 4.07 26.59 -2.09
CA ILE A 139 3.41 27.67 -1.32
C ILE A 139 2.62 28.65 -2.20
N PHE A 140 2.91 28.71 -3.51
CA PHE A 140 2.23 29.62 -4.45
C PHE A 140 0.97 29.03 -5.10
N ASN A 141 0.55 27.81 -4.72
CA ASN A 141 -0.69 27.19 -5.23
C ASN A 141 -1.95 28.04 -4.94
N ILE A 142 -1.92 28.87 -3.89
CA ILE A 142 -3.00 29.81 -3.55
C ILE A 142 -3.21 30.82 -4.69
N PHE A 143 -2.14 31.33 -5.31
CA PHE A 143 -2.22 32.27 -6.43
C PHE A 143 -2.75 31.61 -7.71
N ALA A 144 -2.42 30.34 -7.94
CA ALA A 144 -3.00 29.59 -9.06
C ALA A 144 -4.53 29.45 -8.92
N SER A 145 -5.05 29.31 -7.70
CA SER A 145 -6.49 29.23 -7.44
C SER A 145 -7.28 30.51 -7.72
N LEU A 146 -6.59 31.67 -7.76
CA LEU A 146 -7.17 32.99 -8.06
C LEU A 146 -7.29 33.27 -9.57
N THR A 147 -6.68 32.44 -10.42
CA THR A 147 -6.80 32.57 -11.89
C THR A 147 -8.09 31.93 -12.39
N LYS A 148 -8.67 32.47 -13.48
CA LYS A 148 -9.90 31.92 -14.10
C LYS A 148 -9.67 30.45 -14.48
N ASN A 149 -10.48 29.55 -13.89
CA ASN A 149 -10.36 28.09 -14.00
C ASN A 149 -9.06 27.47 -13.44
N GLY A 150 -8.30 28.21 -12.65
CA GLY A 150 -6.99 27.78 -12.15
C GLY A 150 -7.03 26.53 -11.27
N GLN A 151 -8.09 26.38 -10.46
CA GLN A 151 -8.29 25.16 -9.67
C GLN A 151 -8.60 23.93 -10.51
N GLU A 152 -9.05 24.07 -11.75
CA GLU A 152 -9.42 22.93 -12.62
C GLU A 152 -8.40 22.66 -13.72
N LYS A 153 -7.35 23.46 -13.80
CA LYS A 153 -6.32 23.37 -14.84
C LYS A 153 -5.48 22.09 -14.70
N ILE A 154 -5.23 21.43 -15.83
CA ILE A 154 -4.37 20.24 -15.92
C ILE A 154 -2.98 20.65 -16.41
N ALA A 155 -1.96 19.95 -15.93
CA ALA A 155 -0.59 20.16 -16.34
C ALA A 155 -0.38 19.75 -17.80
N ALA A 156 0.16 20.63 -18.63
CA ALA A 156 0.45 20.32 -20.04
C ALA A 156 1.32 19.04 -20.22
N PRO A 157 2.39 18.80 -19.42
CA PRO A 157 3.18 17.57 -19.52
C PRO A 157 2.39 16.29 -19.25
N PHE A 158 1.38 16.35 -18.38
CA PHE A 158 0.51 15.19 -18.14
C PHE A 158 -0.24 14.78 -19.41
N VAL A 159 -0.71 15.77 -20.16
CA VAL A 159 -1.45 15.53 -21.41
C VAL A 159 -0.50 15.06 -22.51
N THR A 160 0.58 15.79 -22.77
CA THR A 160 1.45 15.52 -23.92
C THR A 160 2.36 14.30 -23.74
N ILE A 161 2.67 13.91 -22.50
CA ILE A 161 3.61 12.82 -22.19
C ILE A 161 2.88 11.63 -21.54
N THR A 162 2.32 11.84 -20.35
CA THR A 162 1.79 10.76 -19.52
C THR A 162 0.58 10.09 -20.18
N LEU A 163 -0.40 10.88 -20.59
CA LEU A 163 -1.64 10.40 -21.21
C LEU A 163 -1.37 9.74 -22.57
N LYS A 164 -0.48 10.32 -23.38
CA LYS A 164 -0.01 9.72 -24.64
C LYS A 164 0.57 8.33 -24.42
N THR A 165 1.42 8.18 -23.40
CA THR A 165 2.05 6.92 -23.04
C THR A 165 1.02 5.91 -22.53
N TYR A 166 0.05 6.36 -21.73
CA TYR A 166 -1.01 5.49 -21.23
C TYR A 166 -1.89 4.94 -22.36
N ILE A 167 -2.30 5.79 -23.30
CA ILE A 167 -3.08 5.37 -24.48
C ILE A 167 -2.27 4.37 -25.31
N LEU A 168 -0.99 4.65 -25.56
CA LEU A 168 -0.11 3.75 -26.32
C LEU A 168 0.02 2.37 -25.66
N ARG A 169 0.21 2.31 -24.34
CA ARG A 169 0.35 1.05 -23.60
C ARG A 169 -0.94 0.23 -23.60
N MET A 170 -2.10 0.87 -23.48
CA MET A 170 -3.39 0.20 -23.66
C MET A 170 -3.57 -0.36 -25.08
N GLN A 171 -3.10 0.36 -26.10
CA GLN A 171 -3.11 -0.13 -27.48
C GLN A 171 -2.20 -1.33 -27.68
N ASN A 172 -0.98 -1.27 -27.14
CA ASN A 172 -0.03 -2.38 -27.20
C ASN A 172 -0.62 -3.63 -26.56
N PHE A 173 -1.23 -3.52 -25.38
CA PHE A 173 -1.90 -4.62 -24.72
C PHE A 173 -2.99 -5.26 -25.62
N SER A 174 -3.94 -4.46 -26.11
CA SER A 174 -5.01 -4.97 -26.98
C SER A 174 -4.47 -5.60 -28.26
N ASN A 175 -3.48 -4.97 -28.90
CA ASN A 175 -2.86 -5.48 -30.12
C ASN A 175 -2.15 -6.81 -29.88
N LYS A 176 -1.47 -6.99 -28.75
CA LYS A 176 -0.80 -8.25 -28.41
C LYS A 176 -1.79 -9.37 -28.13
N ILE A 177 -2.92 -9.08 -27.48
CA ILE A 177 -4.01 -10.07 -27.35
C ILE A 177 -4.57 -10.46 -28.72
N LYS A 178 -4.84 -9.49 -29.61
CA LYS A 178 -5.29 -9.76 -30.98
C LYS A 178 -4.25 -10.58 -31.78
N GLU A 179 -2.97 -10.25 -31.64
CA GLU A 179 -1.87 -10.98 -32.29
C GLU A 179 -1.77 -12.42 -31.78
N LEU A 180 -1.98 -12.62 -30.46
CA LEU A 180 -1.98 -13.95 -29.84
C LEU A 180 -3.12 -14.81 -30.41
N VAL A 181 -4.33 -14.26 -30.50
CA VAL A 181 -5.48 -14.94 -31.11
C VAL A 181 -5.25 -15.23 -32.59
N ARG A 182 -4.67 -14.28 -33.35
CA ARG A 182 -4.36 -14.47 -34.77
C ARG A 182 -3.31 -15.56 -35.02
N THR A 183 -2.37 -15.72 -34.10
CA THR A 183 -1.31 -16.74 -34.16
C THR A 183 -1.83 -18.13 -33.78
N ALA A 184 -3.02 -18.22 -33.18
CA ALA A 184 -3.61 -19.49 -32.79
C ALA A 184 -4.15 -20.29 -34.01
N PRO A 185 -4.07 -21.63 -33.96
CA PRO A 185 -4.66 -22.52 -34.96
C PRO A 185 -6.15 -22.25 -35.20
N GLU A 186 -6.63 -22.56 -36.40
CA GLU A 186 -8.03 -22.32 -36.78
C GLU A 186 -9.02 -23.09 -35.88
N SER A 187 -8.64 -24.28 -35.45
CA SER A 187 -9.41 -25.10 -34.50
C SER A 187 -9.53 -24.44 -33.11
N TYR A 188 -8.51 -23.71 -32.66
CA TYR A 188 -8.57 -22.93 -31.41
C TYR A 188 -9.43 -21.67 -31.57
N ARG A 189 -9.32 -20.99 -32.72
CA ARG A 189 -10.16 -19.82 -33.04
C ARG A 189 -11.65 -20.17 -33.13
N LYS A 190 -11.99 -21.34 -33.68
CA LYS A 190 -13.38 -21.85 -33.68
C LYS A 190 -13.90 -22.14 -32.26
N LYS A 191 -13.05 -22.67 -31.37
CA LYS A 191 -13.40 -22.83 -29.95
C LYS A 191 -13.60 -21.50 -29.24
N LEU A 192 -12.80 -20.49 -29.55
CA LEU A 192 -12.98 -19.14 -29.00
C LEU A 192 -14.37 -18.59 -29.32
N GLU A 193 -14.92 -18.83 -30.51
CA GLU A 193 -16.26 -18.34 -30.87
C GLU A 193 -17.37 -19.02 -30.06
N THR A 194 -17.26 -20.33 -29.82
CA THR A 194 -18.33 -21.17 -29.26
C THR A 194 -18.26 -21.39 -27.74
N ASP A 195 -17.08 -21.28 -27.14
CA ASP A 195 -16.85 -21.59 -25.72
C ASP A 195 -17.01 -20.32 -24.84
N GLU A 196 -17.59 -20.54 -23.66
CA GLU A 196 -17.93 -19.52 -22.65
C GLU A 196 -16.99 -19.58 -21.43
N ASP A 197 -15.94 -20.40 -21.45
CA ASP A 197 -14.89 -20.38 -20.42
C ASP A 197 -14.36 -18.96 -20.22
N LEU A 198 -14.03 -18.62 -18.98
CA LEU A 198 -13.54 -17.32 -18.56
C LEU A 198 -12.36 -16.85 -19.41
N LYS A 199 -11.48 -17.76 -19.85
CA LYS A 199 -10.35 -17.45 -20.75
C LYS A 199 -10.80 -16.98 -22.13
N PHE A 200 -11.86 -17.55 -22.69
CA PHE A 200 -12.38 -17.18 -24.00
C PHE A 200 -13.18 -15.87 -23.92
N ARG A 201 -13.98 -15.68 -22.86
CA ARG A 201 -14.59 -14.38 -22.55
C ARG A 201 -13.54 -13.29 -22.35
N PHE A 202 -12.45 -13.59 -21.64
CA PHE A 202 -11.30 -12.68 -21.51
C PHE A 202 -10.72 -12.29 -22.87
N LEU A 203 -10.43 -13.26 -23.75
CA LEU A 203 -9.91 -12.97 -25.08
C LEU A 203 -10.87 -12.14 -25.94
N LYS A 204 -12.18 -12.44 -25.90
CA LYS A 204 -13.24 -11.65 -26.57
C LYS A 204 -13.27 -10.21 -26.04
N THR A 205 -13.24 -10.03 -24.72
CA THR A 205 -13.30 -8.71 -24.07
C THR A 205 -12.04 -7.89 -24.34
N ALA A 206 -10.84 -8.43 -24.08
CA ALA A 206 -9.58 -7.71 -24.30
C ALA A 206 -9.30 -7.47 -25.80
N GLY A 207 -9.68 -8.44 -26.65
CA GLY A 207 -9.57 -8.35 -28.10
C GLY A 207 -10.56 -7.37 -28.74
N SER A 208 -11.69 -7.06 -28.11
CA SER A 208 -12.66 -6.09 -28.63
C SER A 208 -12.32 -4.63 -28.29
N TRP A 209 -11.27 -4.39 -27.49
CA TRP A 209 -10.84 -3.03 -27.18
C TRP A 209 -10.50 -2.26 -28.47
N SER A 210 -11.23 -1.16 -28.68
CA SER A 210 -10.98 -0.17 -29.73
C SER A 210 -10.70 1.17 -29.08
N LEU A 211 -9.53 1.73 -29.39
CA LEU A 211 -9.08 3.02 -28.85
C LEU A 211 -9.20 4.17 -29.87
N GLN A 212 -9.93 3.97 -30.97
CA GLN A 212 -10.14 5.00 -32.00
C GLN A 212 -10.80 6.25 -31.40
N ASN A 213 -11.89 6.09 -30.65
CA ASN A 213 -12.56 7.21 -29.99
C ASN A 213 -11.67 7.90 -28.94
N VAL A 214 -10.84 7.12 -28.24
CA VAL A 214 -9.86 7.65 -27.28
C VAL A 214 -8.80 8.49 -28.00
N GLN A 215 -8.31 8.04 -29.16
CA GLN A 215 -7.35 8.79 -29.97
C GLN A 215 -7.95 10.09 -30.51
N THR A 216 -9.18 10.07 -31.01
CA THR A 216 -9.85 11.28 -31.51
C THR A 216 -9.99 12.32 -30.40
N LEU A 217 -10.52 11.91 -29.24
CA LEU A 217 -10.68 12.80 -28.09
C LEU A 217 -9.32 13.31 -27.55
N TYR A 218 -8.29 12.46 -27.56
CA TYR A 218 -6.95 12.85 -27.17
C TYR A 218 -6.34 13.88 -28.13
N ALA A 219 -6.51 13.69 -29.44
CA ALA A 219 -5.98 14.62 -30.46
C ALA A 219 -6.58 16.02 -30.32
N ASP A 220 -7.87 16.13 -29.97
CA ASP A 220 -8.51 17.43 -29.72
C ASP A 220 -7.94 18.14 -28.49
N LEU A 221 -7.58 17.38 -27.45
CA LEU A 221 -6.92 17.91 -26.24
C LEU A 221 -5.46 18.29 -26.52
N GLU A 222 -4.73 17.47 -27.27
CA GLU A 222 -3.30 17.69 -27.60
C GLU A 222 -3.08 19.00 -28.39
N ARG A 223 -4.09 19.51 -29.11
CA ARG A 223 -4.01 20.79 -29.84
C ARG A 223 -3.84 22.01 -28.92
N LYS A 224 -4.36 21.98 -27.69
CA LYS A 224 -4.31 23.11 -26.74
C LYS A 224 -3.99 22.64 -25.31
N PRO A 225 -2.79 22.08 -25.07
CA PRO A 225 -2.49 21.38 -23.82
C PRO A 225 -2.41 22.30 -22.60
N THR A 226 -2.21 23.60 -22.81
CA THR A 226 -2.11 24.63 -21.76
C THR A 226 -3.45 25.17 -21.27
N GLU A 227 -4.55 24.82 -21.92
CA GLU A 227 -5.91 25.33 -21.60
C GLU A 227 -6.84 24.23 -21.06
N ILE A 228 -6.34 23.00 -20.91
CA ILE A 228 -7.16 21.85 -20.52
C ILE A 228 -7.58 21.96 -19.06
N THR A 229 -8.87 21.71 -18.83
CA THR A 229 -9.47 21.60 -17.50
C THR A 229 -9.92 20.17 -17.20
N VAL A 230 -10.18 19.86 -15.93
CA VAL A 230 -10.74 18.56 -15.50
C VAL A 230 -12.05 18.25 -16.23
N THR A 231 -12.92 19.25 -16.42
CA THR A 231 -14.20 19.08 -17.12
C THR A 231 -14.00 18.63 -18.58
N MET A 232 -13.01 19.20 -19.28
CA MET A 232 -12.69 18.82 -20.66
C MET A 232 -12.17 17.38 -20.78
N MET A 233 -11.64 16.79 -19.70
CA MET A 233 -11.17 15.41 -19.68
C MET A 233 -12.27 14.37 -19.52
N ILE A 234 -13.48 14.77 -19.10
CA ILE A 234 -14.58 13.83 -18.79
C ILE A 234 -14.86 12.86 -19.94
N PRO A 235 -15.03 13.31 -21.21
CA PRO A 235 -15.30 12.41 -22.32
C PRO A 235 -14.19 11.38 -22.52
N LEU A 236 -12.93 11.82 -22.44
CA LEU A 236 -11.77 10.96 -22.61
C LEU A 236 -11.65 9.93 -21.49
N ILE A 237 -11.77 10.36 -20.22
CA ILE A 237 -11.69 9.47 -19.05
C ILE A 237 -12.79 8.43 -19.08
N LYS A 238 -14.02 8.80 -19.49
CA LYS A 238 -15.10 7.82 -19.70
C LYS A 238 -14.72 6.76 -20.74
N GLN A 239 -14.15 7.16 -21.88
CA GLN A 239 -13.76 6.23 -22.94
C GLN A 239 -12.54 5.38 -22.58
N ILE A 240 -11.63 5.88 -21.75
CA ILE A 240 -10.48 5.11 -21.26
C ILE A 240 -10.91 4.07 -20.22
N TYR A 241 -11.74 4.45 -19.24
CA TYR A 241 -12.09 3.54 -18.14
C TYR A 241 -13.09 2.44 -18.51
N LYS A 242 -13.92 2.63 -19.52
CA LYS A 242 -14.84 1.59 -20.03
C LYS A 242 -14.11 0.26 -20.33
N PRO A 243 -13.10 0.23 -21.22
CA PRO A 243 -12.34 -0.99 -21.46
C PRO A 243 -11.54 -1.42 -20.23
N LEU A 244 -10.89 -0.50 -19.50
CA LEU A 244 -10.07 -0.87 -18.34
C LEU A 244 -10.86 -1.64 -17.26
N LEU A 245 -12.07 -1.17 -16.93
CA LEU A 245 -12.90 -1.80 -15.91
C LEU A 245 -13.48 -3.15 -16.34
N SER A 246 -13.59 -3.41 -17.65
CA SER A 246 -14.02 -4.72 -18.14
C SER A 246 -13.11 -5.86 -17.66
N LEU A 247 -11.84 -5.56 -17.36
CA LEU A 247 -10.84 -6.52 -16.87
C LEU A 247 -10.35 -6.25 -15.44
N PHE A 248 -10.55 -5.04 -14.90
CA PHE A 248 -10.00 -4.63 -13.61
C PHE A 248 -10.33 -5.58 -12.46
N PHE A 249 -11.57 -6.08 -12.39
CA PHE A 249 -12.05 -6.93 -11.30
C PHE A 249 -11.55 -8.37 -11.37
N LEU A 250 -10.95 -8.81 -12.48
CA LEU A 250 -10.15 -10.04 -12.50
C LEU A 250 -8.88 -9.89 -11.65
N GLY A 251 -8.38 -8.65 -11.54
CA GLY A 251 -7.14 -8.34 -10.84
C GLY A 251 -5.90 -8.61 -11.69
N GLU A 252 -4.75 -8.23 -11.11
CA GLU A 252 -3.45 -8.37 -11.73
C GLU A 252 -3.12 -9.85 -12.03
N SER A 253 -3.06 -10.67 -10.98
CA SER A 253 -2.58 -12.05 -11.06
C SER A 253 -3.45 -12.91 -11.98
N LYS A 254 -4.79 -12.85 -11.83
CA LYS A 254 -5.69 -13.70 -12.61
C LYS A 254 -5.61 -13.42 -14.11
N THR A 255 -5.53 -12.16 -14.50
CA THR A 255 -5.38 -11.80 -15.92
C THR A 255 -4.07 -12.33 -16.48
N THR A 256 -2.97 -12.28 -15.73
CA THR A 256 -1.70 -12.88 -16.18
C THR A 256 -1.76 -14.41 -16.28
N GLU A 257 -2.48 -15.07 -15.38
CA GLU A 257 -2.74 -16.51 -15.46
C GLU A 257 -3.55 -16.87 -16.70
N LEU A 258 -4.58 -16.08 -17.02
CA LEU A 258 -5.40 -16.30 -18.22
C LEU A 258 -4.56 -16.18 -19.50
N ILE A 259 -3.69 -15.17 -19.61
CA ILE A 259 -2.79 -15.02 -20.77
C ILE A 259 -1.85 -16.23 -20.88
N LYS A 260 -1.27 -16.69 -19.77
CA LYS A 260 -0.41 -17.88 -19.75
C LYS A 260 -1.18 -19.14 -20.13
N SER A 261 -2.40 -19.30 -19.63
CA SER A 261 -3.28 -20.43 -19.95
C SER A 261 -3.64 -20.46 -21.44
N VAL A 262 -3.89 -19.29 -22.04
CA VAL A 262 -4.14 -19.20 -23.49
C VAL A 262 -2.91 -19.65 -24.27
N TYR A 263 -1.71 -19.21 -23.88
CA TYR A 263 -0.48 -19.70 -24.49
C TYR A 263 -0.31 -21.22 -24.36
N THR A 264 -0.52 -21.78 -23.15
CA THR A 264 -0.38 -23.23 -22.95
C THR A 264 -1.37 -24.01 -23.80
N ASP A 265 -2.61 -23.53 -23.93
CA ASP A 265 -3.62 -24.18 -24.78
C ASP A 265 -3.21 -24.14 -26.26
N ILE A 266 -2.67 -23.01 -26.74
CA ILE A 266 -2.17 -22.87 -28.11
C ILE A 266 -0.97 -23.78 -28.36
N ALA A 267 -0.05 -23.91 -27.38
CA ALA A 267 1.19 -24.69 -27.53
C ALA A 267 0.99 -26.21 -27.64
N VAL A 268 -0.19 -26.72 -27.27
CA VAL A 268 -0.57 -28.15 -27.43
C VAL A 268 -0.75 -28.52 -28.90
N TYR A 269 -1.11 -27.56 -29.75
CA TYR A 269 -1.38 -27.83 -31.16
C TYR A 269 -0.08 -28.06 -31.96
N PRO A 270 -0.02 -29.09 -32.84
CA PRO A 270 1.18 -29.41 -33.60
C PRO A 270 1.61 -28.32 -34.59
N ASP A 271 0.64 -27.57 -35.13
CA ASP A 271 0.81 -26.50 -36.13
C ASP A 271 1.05 -25.11 -35.50
N ALA A 272 1.09 -25.02 -34.17
CA ALA A 272 1.28 -23.75 -33.48
C ALA A 272 2.73 -23.25 -33.54
N LYS A 273 2.90 -21.95 -33.81
CA LYS A 273 4.20 -21.25 -33.73
C LYS A 273 4.54 -20.95 -32.27
N LYS A 274 5.01 -21.95 -31.54
CA LYS A 274 5.16 -21.94 -30.07
C LYS A 274 6.03 -20.79 -29.55
N GLU A 275 7.22 -20.59 -30.14
CA GLU A 275 8.16 -19.53 -29.74
C GLU A 275 7.54 -18.13 -29.91
N ARG A 276 6.93 -17.88 -31.07
CA ARG A 276 6.24 -16.61 -31.35
C ARG A 276 5.05 -16.38 -30.42
N ALA A 277 4.25 -17.42 -30.15
CA ALA A 277 3.12 -17.32 -29.23
C ALA A 277 3.58 -17.03 -27.78
N PHE A 278 4.71 -17.60 -27.38
CA PHE A 278 5.32 -17.34 -26.07
C PHE A 278 5.79 -15.88 -25.94
N GLU A 279 6.50 -15.35 -26.93
CA GLU A 279 6.96 -13.96 -26.95
C GLU A 279 5.78 -12.97 -26.86
N ILE A 280 4.74 -13.19 -27.68
CA ILE A 280 3.53 -12.35 -27.67
C ILE A 280 2.84 -12.42 -26.30
N ALA A 281 2.71 -13.61 -25.70
CA ALA A 281 2.09 -13.78 -24.39
C ALA A 281 2.90 -13.07 -23.28
N LYS A 282 4.23 -13.15 -23.33
CA LYS A 282 5.13 -12.45 -22.39
C LYS A 282 4.97 -10.93 -22.50
N GLU A 283 4.94 -10.40 -23.73
CA GLU A 283 4.71 -8.97 -23.97
C GLU A 283 3.30 -8.53 -23.51
N ALA A 284 2.26 -9.32 -23.80
CA ALA A 284 0.90 -9.05 -23.35
C ALA A 284 0.80 -8.99 -21.80
N VAL A 285 1.48 -9.90 -21.10
CA VAL A 285 1.58 -9.86 -19.63
C VAL A 285 2.27 -8.57 -19.17
N SER A 286 3.40 -8.20 -19.78
CA SER A 286 4.12 -6.98 -19.41
C SER A 286 3.27 -5.72 -19.61
N GLU A 287 2.57 -5.62 -20.75
CA GLU A 287 1.68 -4.50 -21.05
C GLU A 287 0.48 -4.46 -20.10
N TRP A 288 -0.12 -5.60 -19.74
CA TRP A 288 -1.18 -5.65 -18.74
C TRP A 288 -0.72 -5.16 -17.37
N LEU A 289 0.47 -5.59 -16.91
CA LEU A 289 1.03 -5.14 -15.63
C LEU A 289 1.23 -3.63 -15.61
N TYR A 290 1.66 -3.05 -16.73
CA TYR A 290 1.77 -1.60 -16.87
C TYR A 290 0.39 -0.93 -16.84
N VAL A 291 -0.59 -1.45 -17.59
CA VAL A 291 -1.95 -0.93 -17.62
C VAL A 291 -2.58 -0.94 -16.21
N TYR A 292 -2.47 -2.06 -15.50
CA TYR A 292 -3.04 -2.21 -14.15
C TYR A 292 -2.35 -1.29 -13.13
N ASN A 293 -1.02 -1.30 -13.06
CA ASN A 293 -0.28 -0.60 -12.01
C ASN A 293 0.00 0.88 -12.29
N ARG A 294 0.03 1.30 -13.57
CA ARG A 294 0.36 2.68 -13.95
C ARG A 294 -0.82 3.41 -14.60
N VAL A 295 -1.57 2.79 -15.49
CA VAL A 295 -2.67 3.49 -16.20
C VAL A 295 -3.90 3.61 -15.31
N ILE A 296 -4.42 2.50 -14.77
CA ILE A 296 -5.62 2.49 -13.91
C ILE A 296 -5.37 3.32 -12.64
N LYS A 297 -4.23 3.11 -11.98
CA LYS A 297 -3.82 3.92 -10.82
C LYS A 297 -3.56 5.37 -11.24
N GLY A 298 -2.78 5.62 -12.29
CA GLY A 298 -2.39 6.98 -12.68
C GLY A 298 -3.55 7.92 -13.03
N LEU A 299 -4.68 7.37 -13.49
CA LEU A 299 -5.87 8.13 -13.86
C LEU A 299 -6.97 8.17 -12.78
N TYR A 300 -6.85 7.39 -11.70
CA TYR A 300 -7.94 7.26 -10.73
C TYR A 300 -8.29 8.57 -10.01
N PRO A 301 -7.34 9.50 -9.73
CA PRO A 301 -7.69 10.78 -9.11
C PRO A 301 -8.63 11.61 -9.98
N LEU A 302 -8.46 11.55 -11.32
CA LEU A 302 -9.37 12.20 -12.26
C LEU A 302 -10.75 11.56 -12.24
N LEU A 303 -10.80 10.22 -12.28
CA LEU A 303 -12.07 9.48 -12.21
C LEU A 303 -12.83 9.80 -10.90
N MET A 304 -12.12 9.79 -9.77
CA MET A 304 -12.68 10.13 -8.46
C MET A 304 -13.22 11.56 -8.42
N ARG A 305 -12.49 12.56 -8.96
CA ARG A 305 -12.97 13.94 -9.05
C ARG A 305 -14.26 14.07 -9.87
N MET A 306 -14.49 13.16 -10.82
CA MET A 306 -15.62 13.21 -11.74
C MET A 306 -16.86 12.44 -11.26
N CYS A 307 -16.72 11.44 -10.38
CA CYS A 307 -17.85 10.58 -10.00
C CYS A 307 -18.02 10.33 -8.49
N SER A 308 -17.10 10.83 -7.64
CA SER A 308 -17.17 10.64 -6.19
C SER A 308 -17.40 11.96 -5.44
N PRO A 309 -18.31 11.99 -4.45
CA PRO A 309 -18.48 13.12 -3.53
C PRO A 309 -17.44 13.13 -2.38
N ASP A 310 -16.70 12.04 -2.20
CA ASP A 310 -15.76 11.83 -1.10
C ASP A 310 -14.43 11.25 -1.59
N PHE A 311 -13.34 11.58 -0.89
CA PHE A 311 -12.02 11.05 -1.16
C PHE A 311 -11.92 9.59 -0.72
N GLN A 312 -11.40 8.74 -1.61
CA GLN A 312 -11.02 7.36 -1.29
C GLN A 312 -9.64 7.03 -1.85
N ALA A 313 -8.88 6.24 -1.11
CA ALA A 313 -7.57 5.77 -1.54
C ALA A 313 -7.70 4.69 -2.62
N PHE A 314 -6.62 4.48 -3.38
CA PHE A 314 -6.51 3.32 -4.27
C PHE A 314 -6.06 2.09 -3.47
N PRO A 315 -6.64 0.89 -3.67
CA PRO A 315 -7.68 0.54 -4.66
C PRO A 315 -9.12 0.68 -4.13
N ASP A 316 -9.32 1.02 -2.85
CA ASP A 316 -10.62 1.04 -2.16
C ASP A 316 -11.70 1.84 -2.89
N PHE A 317 -11.32 2.93 -3.57
CA PHE A 317 -12.20 3.70 -4.45
C PHE A 317 -12.99 2.83 -5.44
N PHE A 318 -12.33 1.87 -6.09
CA PHE A 318 -12.95 1.00 -7.09
C PHE A 318 -13.85 -0.08 -6.50
N ILE A 319 -13.76 -0.33 -5.18
CA ILE A 319 -14.58 -1.31 -4.47
C ILE A 319 -15.78 -0.59 -3.86
N LEU A 320 -15.52 0.44 -3.04
CA LEU A 320 -16.53 1.16 -2.26
C LEU A 320 -17.47 2.00 -3.13
N HIS A 321 -16.97 2.56 -4.25
CA HIS A 321 -17.77 3.41 -5.14
C HIS A 321 -18.08 2.76 -6.50
N THR A 322 -18.04 1.42 -6.58
CA THR A 322 -18.32 0.66 -7.82
C THR A 322 -19.59 1.14 -8.53
N ALA A 323 -20.69 1.29 -7.79
CA ALA A 323 -21.98 1.69 -8.37
C ALA A 323 -21.95 3.10 -8.99
N LYS A 324 -21.25 4.05 -8.35
CA LYS A 324 -21.10 5.42 -8.86
C LYS A 324 -20.21 5.44 -10.10
N ILE A 325 -19.12 4.68 -10.09
CA ILE A 325 -18.22 4.53 -11.23
C ILE A 325 -18.99 3.92 -12.43
N PHE A 326 -19.77 2.87 -12.19
CA PHE A 326 -20.57 2.21 -13.24
C PHE A 326 -21.62 3.15 -13.82
N SER A 327 -22.32 3.89 -12.95
CA SER A 327 -23.28 4.92 -13.37
C SER A 327 -22.61 6.01 -14.22
N PHE A 328 -21.46 6.53 -13.79
CA PHE A 328 -20.71 7.56 -14.51
C PHE A 328 -20.22 7.09 -15.88
N LEU A 329 -19.71 5.84 -15.95
CA LEU A 329 -19.20 5.25 -17.19
C LEU A 329 -20.30 4.70 -18.10
N ASN A 330 -21.54 4.59 -17.62
CA ASN A 330 -22.65 3.89 -18.28
C ASN A 330 -22.27 2.45 -18.63
N ILE A 331 -21.71 1.72 -17.65
CA ILE A 331 -21.45 0.28 -17.74
C ILE A 331 -22.26 -0.47 -16.70
N THR A 332 -22.56 -1.73 -16.97
CA THR A 332 -23.29 -2.62 -16.08
C THR A 332 -22.37 -3.71 -15.54
N LYS A 333 -22.85 -4.46 -14.55
CA LYS A 333 -22.14 -5.64 -14.02
C LYS A 333 -21.85 -6.72 -15.08
N PHE A 334 -22.59 -6.73 -16.20
CA PHE A 334 -22.42 -7.70 -17.27
C PHE A 334 -21.29 -7.32 -18.24
N ASP A 335 -20.86 -6.06 -18.22
CA ASP A 335 -19.77 -5.56 -19.06
C ASP A 335 -18.39 -5.81 -18.42
N VAL A 336 -18.36 -6.46 -17.26
CA VAL A 336 -17.17 -6.66 -16.43
C VAL A 336 -16.95 -8.14 -16.19
N LEU A 337 -15.71 -8.58 -16.37
CA LEU A 337 -15.28 -9.92 -16.02
C LEU A 337 -14.89 -9.99 -14.54
N VAL A 338 -15.46 -10.97 -13.86
CA VAL A 338 -15.21 -11.26 -12.44
C VAL A 338 -14.72 -12.71 -12.36
N PRO A 339 -13.80 -13.06 -11.45
CA PRO A 339 -13.37 -14.44 -11.27
C PRO A 339 -14.57 -15.35 -10.99
N GLU A 340 -14.71 -16.43 -11.76
CA GLU A 340 -15.75 -17.42 -11.47
C GLU A 340 -15.47 -18.05 -10.11
N LYS A 341 -16.37 -17.81 -9.15
CA LYS A 341 -16.45 -18.65 -7.97
C LYS A 341 -16.81 -20.04 -8.50
N LYS A 342 -15.96 -21.05 -8.26
CA LYS A 342 -16.32 -22.45 -8.51
C LYS A 342 -17.66 -22.71 -7.82
N ALA A 343 -18.73 -22.77 -8.61
CA ALA A 343 -20.08 -22.88 -8.10
C ALA A 343 -20.23 -24.26 -7.46
N LYS A 344 -20.36 -24.29 -6.12
CA LYS A 344 -21.27 -25.26 -5.51
C LYS A 344 -22.65 -24.95 -6.11
N LYS A 345 -23.23 -25.93 -6.80
CA LYS A 345 -24.60 -25.86 -7.30
C LYS A 345 -25.53 -25.58 -6.12
N GLU A 346 -26.30 -24.49 -6.16
CA GLU A 346 -27.76 -24.55 -6.37
C GLU A 346 -28.43 -23.17 -6.24
N ASN A 347 -29.27 -22.93 -7.24
CA ASN A 347 -30.53 -22.20 -7.30
C ASN A 347 -30.59 -20.67 -7.12
N ALA A 348 -31.08 -20.07 -8.21
CA ALA A 348 -31.48 -18.69 -8.36
C ALA A 348 -32.82 -18.39 -7.68
N GLY A 349 -32.90 -17.21 -7.07
CA GLY A 349 -34.12 -16.57 -6.60
C GLY A 349 -33.82 -15.13 -6.19
N THR A 350 -34.52 -14.19 -6.80
CA THR A 350 -34.21 -12.75 -6.94
C THR A 350 -34.61 -11.90 -5.73
N SER A 351 -33.72 -11.02 -5.24
CA SER A 351 -33.91 -9.59 -4.86
C SER A 351 -32.90 -9.11 -3.80
N PRO A 352 -32.59 -7.80 -3.71
CA PRO A 352 -31.32 -7.31 -3.20
C PRO A 352 -31.32 -7.16 -1.67
N ALA A 353 -30.67 -8.10 -0.99
CA ALA A 353 -30.24 -7.92 0.38
C ALA A 353 -28.76 -7.48 0.39
N VAL A 354 -28.46 -6.50 1.24
CA VAL A 354 -27.11 -6.23 1.76
C VAL A 354 -26.42 -7.57 2.02
N PRO A 355 -25.15 -7.80 1.62
CA PRO A 355 -24.55 -9.12 1.76
C PRO A 355 -24.38 -9.45 3.25
N GLU A 356 -25.37 -10.13 3.81
CA GLU A 356 -25.18 -10.97 4.99
C GLU A 356 -24.18 -12.04 4.58
N LYS A 357 -22.96 -11.90 5.07
CA LYS A 357 -21.95 -12.96 5.02
C LYS A 357 -22.63 -14.23 5.52
N SER A 358 -22.59 -15.31 4.74
CA SER A 358 -23.21 -16.58 5.15
C SER A 358 -22.66 -17.01 6.52
N ALA A 359 -23.44 -17.76 7.31
CA ALA A 359 -22.97 -18.26 8.62
C ALA A 359 -21.61 -18.98 8.51
N GLU A 360 -21.36 -19.69 7.41
CA GLU A 360 -20.08 -20.32 7.09
C GLU A 360 -18.96 -19.30 6.81
N GLN A 361 -19.25 -18.17 6.14
CA GLN A 361 -18.28 -17.10 5.90
C GLN A 361 -18.01 -16.26 7.15
N LEU A 362 -19.03 -16.01 7.98
CA LEU A 362 -18.87 -15.38 9.29
C LEU A 362 -18.07 -16.27 10.23
N GLU A 363 -18.28 -17.58 10.19
CA GLU A 363 -17.54 -18.54 10.99
C GLU A 363 -16.11 -18.72 10.48
N GLU A 364 -15.88 -18.75 9.18
CA GLU A 364 -14.53 -18.79 8.61
C GLU A 364 -13.77 -17.47 8.86
N GLU A 365 -14.43 -16.33 8.79
CA GLU A 365 -13.84 -15.02 9.12
C GLU A 365 -13.60 -14.87 10.62
N ARG A 366 -14.48 -15.41 11.49
CA ARG A 366 -14.21 -15.54 12.93
C ARG A 366 -13.01 -16.43 13.20
N ARG A 367 -12.92 -17.61 12.58
CA ARG A 367 -11.77 -18.51 12.72
C ARG A 367 -10.47 -17.87 12.23
N LYS A 368 -10.51 -17.10 11.14
CA LYS A 368 -9.35 -16.32 10.66
C LYS A 368 -8.95 -15.24 11.65
N LYS A 369 -9.91 -14.43 12.14
CA LYS A 369 -9.65 -13.40 13.15
C LYS A 369 -9.12 -13.98 14.46
N GLU A 370 -9.67 -15.11 14.91
CA GLU A 370 -9.20 -15.83 16.10
C GLU A 370 -7.79 -16.39 15.91
N ALA A 371 -7.45 -16.88 14.72
CA ALA A 371 -6.10 -17.34 14.39
C ALA A 371 -5.10 -16.17 14.31
N GLU A 372 -5.47 -15.07 13.66
CA GLU A 372 -4.67 -13.83 13.60
C GLU A 372 -4.44 -13.25 15.00
N GLN A 373 -5.47 -13.27 15.85
CA GLN A 373 -5.36 -12.82 17.25
C GLN A 373 -4.41 -13.69 18.06
N LYS A 374 -4.51 -15.03 17.96
CA LYS A 374 -3.58 -15.95 18.62
C LYS A 374 -2.13 -15.77 18.14
N GLN A 375 -1.95 -15.52 16.85
CA GLN A 375 -0.62 -15.23 16.29
C GLN A 375 -0.08 -13.91 16.87
N LEU A 376 -0.92 -12.87 16.98
CA LEU A 376 -0.52 -11.59 17.57
C LEU A 376 -0.16 -11.73 19.06
N GLU A 377 -0.91 -12.51 19.83
CA GLU A 377 -0.62 -12.82 21.24
C GLU A 377 0.74 -13.54 21.39
N LEU A 378 1.03 -14.49 20.49
CA LEU A 378 2.33 -15.16 20.45
C LEU A 378 3.47 -14.20 20.12
N VAL A 379 3.26 -13.30 19.16
CA VAL A 379 4.23 -12.24 18.79
C VAL A 379 4.49 -11.31 19.97
N GLN A 380 3.44 -10.82 20.65
CA GLN A 380 3.59 -9.99 21.85
C GLN A 380 4.35 -10.70 22.96
N THR A 381 4.10 -12.00 23.14
CA THR A 381 4.86 -12.83 24.07
C THR A 381 6.33 -12.91 23.67
N GLY A 382 6.61 -13.06 22.38
CA GLY A 382 7.97 -13.04 21.82
C GLY A 382 8.67 -11.71 22.02
N LEU A 383 8.02 -10.57 21.78
CA LEU A 383 8.59 -9.24 21.99
C LEU A 383 8.91 -8.99 23.47
N LYS A 384 8.00 -9.36 24.38
CA LYS A 384 8.25 -9.30 25.84
C LYS A 384 9.40 -10.21 26.26
N LEU A 385 9.52 -11.38 25.65
CA LEU A 385 10.64 -12.29 25.91
C LEU A 385 11.96 -11.70 25.40
N LEU A 386 11.99 -11.13 24.20
CA LEU A 386 13.15 -10.45 23.64
C LEU A 386 13.58 -9.28 24.52
N ASP A 387 12.64 -8.46 24.98
CA ASP A 387 12.93 -7.36 25.91
C ASP A 387 13.44 -7.85 27.27
N ARG A 388 12.90 -8.97 27.77
CA ARG A 388 13.40 -9.59 29.00
C ARG A 388 14.80 -10.17 28.86
N ILE A 389 15.10 -10.80 27.73
CA ILE A 389 16.44 -11.33 27.45
C ILE A 389 17.39 -10.16 27.14
N PHE A 390 16.95 -9.13 26.42
CA PHE A 390 17.76 -8.01 25.93
C PHE A 390 17.13 -6.66 26.33
N PRO A 391 17.12 -6.33 27.62
CA PRO A 391 16.45 -5.13 28.11
C PRO A 391 17.12 -3.86 27.60
N GLY A 392 16.31 -2.86 27.27
CA GLY A 392 16.79 -1.57 26.77
C GLY A 392 17.30 -1.60 25.33
N ALA A 393 17.09 -2.69 24.59
CA ALA A 393 17.39 -2.77 23.17
C ALA A 393 16.31 -2.10 22.29
N GLY A 394 15.07 -1.97 22.78
CA GLY A 394 13.97 -1.34 22.04
C GLY A 394 12.96 -2.29 21.39
N TRP A 395 12.95 -3.59 21.75
CA TRP A 395 12.05 -4.59 21.15
C TRP A 395 10.55 -4.28 21.29
N LEU A 396 10.15 -3.55 22.31
CA LEU A 396 8.75 -3.16 22.51
C LEU A 396 8.33 -1.94 21.67
N HIS A 397 9.29 -1.25 21.05
CA HIS A 397 9.12 0.01 20.32
C HIS A 397 9.69 -0.08 18.90
N LEU A 398 9.56 -1.23 18.23
CA LEU A 398 10.15 -1.44 16.89
C LEU A 398 9.60 -0.50 15.82
N ASP A 399 8.42 0.07 16.04
CA ASP A 399 7.80 1.09 15.19
C ASP A 399 8.51 2.45 15.25
N GLU A 400 9.26 2.72 16.32
CA GLU A 400 10.10 3.90 16.47
C GLU A 400 11.48 3.74 15.79
N ALA A 401 11.73 2.61 15.13
CA ALA A 401 13.01 2.26 14.51
C ALA A 401 14.21 2.41 15.48
N PRO A 402 14.25 1.63 16.57
CA PRO A 402 15.35 1.68 17.52
C PRO A 402 16.63 1.16 16.86
N ASP A 403 17.76 1.82 17.11
CA ASP A 403 19.04 1.37 16.59
C ASP A 403 19.57 0.17 17.38
N LEU A 404 19.40 -1.01 16.80
CA LEU A 404 19.79 -2.26 17.44
C LEU A 404 21.30 -2.53 17.30
N TYR A 405 21.99 -1.94 16.32
CA TYR A 405 23.42 -2.22 16.09
C TYR A 405 24.29 -1.88 17.31
N PRO A 406 24.24 -0.68 17.91
CA PRO A 406 25.02 -0.33 19.10
C PRO A 406 24.85 -1.28 20.28
N PHE A 407 23.63 -1.81 20.44
CA PHE A 407 23.32 -2.75 21.51
C PHE A 407 23.92 -4.14 21.24
N TYR A 408 23.77 -4.64 20.01
CA TYR A 408 24.06 -6.03 19.69
C TYR A 408 25.49 -6.27 19.18
N GLN A 409 26.17 -5.25 18.66
CA GLN A 409 27.54 -5.39 18.18
C GLN A 409 28.51 -5.91 19.25
N PRO A 410 28.52 -5.39 20.49
CA PRO A 410 29.39 -5.89 21.56
C PRO A 410 29.05 -7.31 22.03
N LEU A 411 27.81 -7.74 21.82
CA LEU A 411 27.34 -9.06 22.23
C LEU A 411 27.72 -10.15 21.21
N TYR A 412 27.67 -9.82 19.93
CA TYR A 412 27.79 -10.80 18.83
C TYR A 412 28.99 -10.60 17.92
N THR A 413 29.63 -9.43 17.96
CA THR A 413 30.79 -9.09 17.11
C THR A 413 30.48 -9.34 15.63
N PHE A 414 29.44 -8.70 15.09
CA PHE A 414 29.10 -8.88 13.69
C PHE A 414 30.21 -8.38 12.78
N VAL A 415 30.31 -8.98 11.58
CA VAL A 415 31.18 -8.47 10.54
C VAL A 415 30.83 -7.02 10.21
N GLU A 416 31.85 -6.24 9.90
CA GLU A 416 31.67 -4.90 9.37
C GLU A 416 30.74 -4.96 8.15
N GLY A 417 29.80 -4.03 8.07
CA GLY A 417 28.68 -4.03 7.14
C GLY A 417 27.34 -3.78 7.85
N LEU A 418 27.13 -4.38 9.03
CA LEU A 418 25.91 -4.14 9.82
C LEU A 418 25.87 -2.70 10.38
N ASN A 419 27.04 -2.14 10.71
CA ASN A 419 27.22 -0.73 11.11
C ASN A 419 26.75 0.24 10.03
N PHE A 420 26.78 -0.13 8.75
CA PHE A 420 26.32 0.75 7.67
C PHE A 420 24.79 0.78 7.55
N ILE A 421 24.08 -0.21 8.09
CA ILE A 421 22.63 -0.31 7.96
C ILE A 421 21.96 0.65 8.93
N PRO A 422 21.12 1.59 8.45
CA PRO A 422 20.44 2.56 9.30
C PRO A 422 19.30 1.87 10.08
N PRO A 423 18.89 2.42 11.23
CA PRO A 423 17.89 1.80 12.09
C PRO A 423 16.51 1.67 11.43
N GLU A 424 16.18 2.56 10.49
CA GLU A 424 14.94 2.50 9.71
C GLU A 424 14.93 1.34 8.69
N ASN A 425 16.09 0.77 8.38
CA ASN A 425 16.17 -0.34 7.45
C ASN A 425 15.83 -1.65 8.16
N PRO A 426 14.75 -2.34 7.75
CA PRO A 426 14.25 -3.54 8.42
C PRO A 426 15.22 -4.71 8.45
N MET A 427 16.27 -4.69 7.61
CA MET A 427 17.32 -5.70 7.63
C MET A 427 18.05 -5.76 8.97
N GLN A 428 18.18 -4.65 9.70
CA GLN A 428 18.87 -4.65 10.99
C GLN A 428 18.17 -5.60 11.98
N VAL A 429 16.85 -5.47 12.11
CA VAL A 429 16.00 -6.34 12.94
C VAL A 429 16.07 -7.80 12.46
N VAL A 430 15.98 -8.04 11.15
CA VAL A 430 16.01 -9.38 10.56
C VAL A 430 17.29 -10.12 10.94
N ILE A 431 18.46 -9.51 10.75
CA ILE A 431 19.75 -10.17 10.99
C ILE A 431 19.98 -10.46 12.48
N ILE A 432 19.54 -9.56 13.35
CA ILE A 432 19.64 -9.75 14.79
C ILE A 432 18.73 -10.90 15.24
N LEU A 433 17.50 -10.97 14.74
CA LEU A 433 16.59 -12.10 15.02
C LEU A 433 17.15 -13.42 14.48
N ILE A 434 17.74 -13.43 13.28
CA ILE A 434 18.42 -14.63 12.74
C ILE A 434 19.49 -15.11 13.72
N LYS A 435 20.38 -14.22 14.20
CA LYS A 435 21.45 -14.59 15.14
C LYS A 435 20.92 -15.09 16.48
N ILE A 436 19.89 -14.44 17.02
CA ILE A 436 19.26 -14.88 18.27
C ILE A 436 18.68 -16.29 18.07
N ILE A 437 17.96 -16.53 16.98
CA ILE A 437 17.38 -17.85 16.67
C ILE A 437 18.48 -18.91 16.47
N GLU A 438 19.62 -18.56 15.85
CA GLU A 438 20.78 -19.46 15.77
C GLU A 438 21.28 -19.86 17.15
N ASP A 439 21.43 -18.91 18.07
CA ASP A 439 21.82 -19.21 19.44
C ASP A 439 20.81 -20.17 20.11
N PHE A 440 19.50 -20.07 19.83
CA PHE A 440 18.52 -21.06 20.29
C PHE A 440 18.72 -22.43 19.64
N MET A 441 18.98 -22.47 18.33
CA MET A 441 19.21 -23.71 17.58
C MET A 441 20.42 -24.50 18.09
N GLU A 442 21.47 -23.82 18.57
CA GLU A 442 22.62 -24.48 19.20
C GLU A 442 22.21 -25.33 20.41
N GLY A 443 21.26 -24.85 21.23
CA GLY A 443 20.71 -25.64 22.34
C GLY A 443 19.80 -26.77 21.86
N CYS A 444 19.06 -26.57 20.77
CA CYS A 444 18.19 -27.58 20.18
C CYS A 444 18.96 -28.76 19.57
N ARG A 445 20.26 -28.63 19.27
CA ARG A 445 21.09 -29.74 18.76
C ARG A 445 21.20 -30.91 19.74
N ASN A 446 21.04 -30.64 21.04
CA ASN A 446 21.05 -31.64 22.10
C ASN A 446 19.66 -32.29 22.34
N ILE A 447 18.65 -31.93 21.56
CA ILE A 447 17.31 -32.52 21.62
C ILE A 447 17.22 -33.68 20.62
N THR A 448 16.72 -34.83 21.08
CA THR A 448 16.57 -36.01 20.24
C THR A 448 15.23 -35.93 19.52
N PHE A 449 15.26 -35.71 18.20
CA PHE A 449 14.07 -35.78 17.35
C PHE A 449 14.01 -37.15 16.68
N ALA A 450 13.10 -38.02 17.11
CA ALA A 450 12.90 -39.31 16.47
C ALA A 450 12.33 -39.11 15.06
N ALA A 451 12.94 -39.79 14.08
CA ALA A 451 12.44 -39.79 12.71
C ALA A 451 11.13 -40.59 12.65
N ILE A 452 10.00 -39.90 12.63
CA ILE A 452 8.74 -40.54 12.28
C ILE A 452 8.74 -40.70 10.76
N SER A 453 9.08 -41.90 10.29
CA SER A 453 8.75 -42.36 8.95
C SER A 453 7.24 -42.24 8.76
N ASP A 454 6.80 -41.62 7.66
CA ASP A 454 5.41 -41.31 7.30
C ASP A 454 4.86 -39.96 7.77
N LYS A 455 5.55 -38.87 7.43
CA LYS A 455 4.92 -37.53 7.38
C LYS A 455 4.42 -37.23 5.98
N LYS A 456 3.19 -37.65 5.68
CA LYS A 456 2.36 -37.00 4.64
C LYS A 456 1.58 -35.89 5.31
N ASP A 457 1.74 -34.65 4.84
CA ASP A 457 0.88 -33.54 5.25
C ASP A 457 -0.58 -33.81 4.85
N LEU A 458 -1.55 -33.09 5.44
CA LEU A 458 -2.98 -33.05 5.06
C LEU A 458 -3.23 -32.75 3.55
N ALA A 459 -2.18 -32.41 2.80
CA ALA A 459 -2.17 -32.14 1.36
C ALA A 459 -1.45 -33.23 0.52
N GLY A 460 -1.00 -34.34 1.12
CA GLY A 460 -0.43 -35.48 0.39
C GLY A 460 0.96 -35.29 -0.21
N ASN A 461 1.67 -34.19 0.09
CA ASN A 461 3.03 -33.96 -0.40
C ASN A 461 4.08 -34.50 0.59
N SER A 462 5.09 -35.19 0.06
CA SER A 462 6.31 -35.58 0.78
C SER A 462 7.11 -34.34 1.14
N GLN A 463 7.16 -33.98 2.43
CA GLN A 463 8.04 -32.91 2.93
C GLN A 463 9.51 -33.37 2.87
N ASN A 464 10.30 -32.76 1.98
CA ASN A 464 11.77 -32.85 1.98
C ASN A 464 12.43 -31.80 2.92
N ASP A 465 11.67 -31.11 3.78
CA ASP A 465 12.18 -30.09 4.73
C ASP A 465 11.84 -30.50 6.17
N SER A 466 12.80 -31.16 6.84
CA SER A 466 12.70 -31.50 8.27
C SER A 466 13.25 -30.38 9.15
N PHE A 467 12.85 -30.32 10.43
CA PHE A 467 13.42 -29.39 11.41
C PHE A 467 14.95 -29.43 11.46
N GLY A 468 15.55 -30.63 11.38
CA GLY A 468 17.01 -30.79 11.32
C GLY A 468 17.64 -30.11 10.11
N LYS A 469 17.01 -30.19 8.93
CA LYS A 469 17.47 -29.48 7.73
C LYS A 469 17.35 -27.96 7.88
N ILE A 470 16.26 -27.48 8.48
CA ILE A 470 16.10 -26.05 8.77
C ILE A 470 17.24 -25.56 9.67
N MET A 471 17.53 -26.28 10.77
CA MET A 471 18.62 -25.94 11.67
C MET A 471 19.99 -25.92 10.99
N ASN A 472 20.26 -26.90 10.13
CA ASN A 472 21.56 -27.02 9.44
C ASN A 472 21.77 -25.90 8.41
N GLU A 473 20.71 -25.45 7.74
CA GLU A 473 20.80 -24.42 6.72
C GLU A 473 20.65 -23.00 7.27
N TRP A 474 20.17 -22.83 8.51
CA TRP A 474 19.78 -21.52 9.06
C TRP A 474 20.91 -20.49 9.07
N THR A 475 22.11 -20.89 9.47
CA THR A 475 23.29 -20.00 9.50
C THR A 475 23.65 -19.45 8.10
N THR A 476 23.24 -20.12 7.03
CA THR A 476 23.46 -19.67 5.64
C THR A 476 22.76 -18.34 5.35
N TYR A 477 21.65 -18.04 6.02
CA TYR A 477 20.96 -16.76 5.86
C TYR A 477 21.82 -15.58 6.32
N ARG A 478 22.56 -15.73 7.42
CA ARG A 478 23.52 -14.73 7.86
C ARG A 478 24.80 -14.79 7.02
N GLU A 479 25.53 -15.90 7.04
CA GLU A 479 26.90 -15.94 6.50
C GLU A 479 26.98 -15.85 4.98
N THR A 480 25.98 -16.38 4.26
CA THR A 480 26.01 -16.39 2.80
C THR A 480 25.11 -15.31 2.22
N LEU A 481 23.81 -15.31 2.57
CA LEU A 481 22.89 -14.34 1.98
C LEU A 481 23.14 -12.93 2.50
N PHE A 482 23.37 -12.74 3.80
CA PHE A 482 23.63 -11.42 4.34
C PHE A 482 25.09 -11.00 4.16
N GLU A 483 26.05 -11.69 4.78
CA GLU A 483 27.44 -11.21 4.82
C GLU A 483 28.13 -11.23 3.44
N LYS A 484 28.04 -12.34 2.70
CA LYS A 484 28.71 -12.45 1.39
C LYS A 484 27.99 -11.72 0.27
N LEU A 485 26.65 -11.81 0.21
CA LEU A 485 25.89 -11.25 -0.93
C LEU A 485 25.34 -9.86 -0.65
N TYR A 486 24.74 -9.61 0.52
CA TYR A 486 24.15 -8.31 0.82
C TYR A 486 25.23 -7.29 1.24
N VAL A 487 25.99 -7.61 2.29
CA VAL A 487 26.98 -6.71 2.90
C VAL A 487 28.09 -6.39 1.93
N SER A 488 28.63 -7.34 1.16
CA SER A 488 29.67 -7.05 0.17
C SER A 488 29.24 -5.94 -0.81
N ASN A 489 28.04 -6.05 -1.38
CA ASN A 489 27.51 -5.01 -2.28
C ASN A 489 27.28 -3.67 -1.54
N LEU A 490 26.86 -3.72 -0.29
CA LEU A 490 26.66 -2.52 0.53
C LEU A 490 27.99 -1.81 0.84
N LYS A 491 29.05 -2.55 1.16
CA LYS A 491 30.39 -2.00 1.38
C LYS A 491 30.89 -1.29 0.13
N ASP A 492 30.79 -1.95 -1.02
CA ASP A 492 31.21 -1.39 -2.29
C ASP A 492 30.45 -0.08 -2.59
N LEU A 493 29.14 -0.07 -2.32
CA LEU A 493 28.30 1.11 -2.50
C LEU A 493 28.77 2.27 -1.62
N VAL A 494 28.93 2.03 -0.32
CA VAL A 494 29.32 3.03 0.66
C VAL A 494 30.73 3.60 0.36
N ASN A 495 31.68 2.74 0.00
CA ASN A 495 33.04 3.16 -0.36
C ASN A 495 33.08 4.05 -1.61
N HIS A 496 32.29 3.70 -2.63
CA HIS A 496 32.20 4.52 -3.84
C HIS A 496 31.47 5.85 -3.59
N LEU A 497 30.45 5.87 -2.74
CA LEU A 497 29.76 7.10 -2.37
C LEU A 497 30.65 8.08 -1.61
N TYR A 498 31.52 7.57 -0.74
CA TYR A 498 32.47 8.39 -0.02
C TYR A 498 33.52 9.03 -0.94
N THR A 499 33.92 8.32 -2.00
CA THR A 499 34.97 8.79 -2.93
C THR A 499 34.42 9.59 -4.12
N GLN A 500 33.15 9.40 -4.50
CA GLN A 500 32.57 9.97 -5.73
C GLN A 500 31.19 10.61 -5.48
N LYS A 501 31.11 11.95 -5.58
CA LYS A 501 29.92 12.75 -5.27
C LYS A 501 28.67 12.48 -6.13
N ASP A 502 28.81 11.87 -7.31
CA ASP A 502 27.70 11.55 -8.23
C ASP A 502 27.51 10.03 -8.46
N PHE A 503 28.10 9.17 -7.62
CA PHE A 503 28.08 7.72 -7.84
C PHE A 503 26.68 7.13 -7.97
N THR A 504 25.72 7.62 -7.18
CA THR A 504 24.30 7.19 -7.21
C THR A 504 23.65 7.37 -8.59
N ARG A 505 24.14 8.32 -9.40
CA ARG A 505 23.61 8.60 -10.74
C ARG A 505 24.24 7.72 -11.81
N SER A 506 25.42 7.16 -11.54
CA SER A 506 26.13 6.27 -12.46
C SER A 506 25.34 4.98 -12.71
N GLN A 507 25.53 4.37 -13.88
CA GLN A 507 24.91 3.07 -14.19
C GLN A 507 25.34 1.98 -13.22
N TYR A 508 26.62 1.99 -12.81
CA TYR A 508 27.15 1.02 -11.85
C TYR A 508 26.56 1.21 -10.45
N GLY A 509 26.46 2.46 -9.95
CA GLY A 509 25.81 2.75 -8.68
C GLY A 509 24.33 2.35 -8.65
N LYS A 510 23.58 2.66 -9.72
CA LYS A 510 22.18 2.22 -9.87
C LYS A 510 22.05 0.69 -9.88
N LYS A 511 22.99 -0.01 -10.53
CA LYS A 511 23.04 -1.49 -10.55
C LYS A 511 23.27 -2.05 -9.15
N LEU A 512 24.21 -1.49 -8.40
CA LEU A 512 24.55 -1.94 -7.06
C LEU A 512 23.38 -1.74 -6.08
N MET A 513 22.76 -0.55 -6.09
CA MET A 513 21.56 -0.26 -5.30
C MET A 513 20.38 -1.16 -5.68
N SER A 514 20.15 -1.37 -6.98
CA SER A 514 19.11 -2.27 -7.47
C SER A 514 19.34 -3.71 -7.00
N ASN A 515 20.58 -4.20 -7.06
CA ASN A 515 20.95 -5.54 -6.60
C ASN A 515 20.68 -5.72 -5.11
N ILE A 516 21.07 -4.75 -4.27
CA ILE A 516 20.85 -4.78 -2.82
C ILE A 516 19.34 -4.88 -2.53
N LEU A 517 18.52 -4.00 -3.13
CA LEU A 517 17.07 -3.96 -2.92
C LEU A 517 16.37 -5.25 -3.38
N TRP A 518 16.73 -5.75 -4.56
CA TRP A 518 16.17 -7.00 -5.07
C TRP A 518 16.62 -8.22 -4.25
N HIS A 519 17.87 -8.26 -3.80
CA HIS A 519 18.37 -9.32 -2.94
C HIS A 519 17.64 -9.35 -1.59
N THR A 520 17.42 -8.19 -0.98
CA THR A 520 16.57 -8.06 0.21
C THR A 520 15.18 -8.61 -0.05
N ARG A 521 14.55 -8.21 -1.16
CA ARG A 521 13.19 -8.63 -1.48
C ARG A 521 13.07 -10.12 -1.77
N TYR A 522 14.02 -10.68 -2.52
CA TYR A 522 13.99 -12.08 -2.93
C TYR A 522 14.31 -13.06 -1.82
N ASN A 523 15.09 -12.66 -0.82
CA ASN A 523 15.62 -13.59 0.17
C ASN A 523 15.10 -13.33 1.59
N PHE A 524 14.69 -12.10 1.92
CA PHE A 524 14.33 -11.71 3.29
C PHE A 524 12.93 -11.10 3.40
N LEU A 525 12.64 -10.03 2.64
CA LEU A 525 11.46 -9.16 2.84
C LEU A 525 10.56 -9.13 1.59
N PRO A 526 9.62 -10.08 1.42
CA PRO A 526 8.88 -10.28 0.17
C PRO A 526 7.96 -9.10 -0.19
N TYR A 527 7.52 -8.33 0.81
CA TYR A 527 6.63 -7.18 0.63
C TYR A 527 7.37 -5.84 0.48
N LEU A 528 8.72 -5.85 0.45
CA LEU A 528 9.51 -4.64 0.30
C LEU A 528 9.16 -3.92 -1.01
N GLN A 529 8.71 -2.67 -0.89
CA GLN A 529 8.41 -1.80 -2.02
C GLN A 529 9.53 -0.78 -2.18
N PHE A 530 10.07 -0.65 -3.39
CA PHE A 530 11.13 0.31 -3.69
C PHE A 530 11.01 0.85 -5.11
N GLU A 531 11.60 2.02 -5.36
CA GLU A 531 11.70 2.57 -6.71
C GLU A 531 12.67 1.73 -7.54
N GLN A 532 12.17 1.15 -8.62
CA GLN A 532 13.00 0.37 -9.52
C GLN A 532 13.92 1.30 -10.32
N LEU A 533 15.21 1.34 -9.93
CA LEU A 533 16.23 2.21 -10.54
C LEU A 533 16.62 1.78 -11.96
N LEU A 534 16.55 0.48 -12.26
CA LEU A 534 16.87 -0.13 -13.55
C LEU A 534 15.73 -1.05 -14.00
N LEU A 535 15.39 -1.05 -15.30
CA LEU A 535 14.32 -1.91 -15.83
C LEU A 535 14.63 -3.41 -15.66
N GLU A 536 15.90 -3.78 -15.75
CA GLU A 536 16.36 -5.16 -15.58
C GLU A 536 16.31 -5.56 -14.10
N LYS A 537 15.68 -6.71 -13.83
CA LYS A 537 15.70 -7.33 -12.51
C LYS A 537 16.89 -8.29 -12.44
N PRO A 538 17.70 -8.25 -11.38
CA PRO A 538 18.76 -9.24 -11.21
C PRO A 538 18.15 -10.64 -11.05
N VAL A 539 18.86 -11.64 -11.54
CA VAL A 539 18.48 -13.04 -11.33
C VAL A 539 18.77 -13.39 -9.86
N ASN A 540 17.81 -14.04 -9.18
CA ASN A 540 18.09 -14.60 -7.87
C ASN A 540 18.84 -15.92 -8.05
N GLU A 541 20.16 -15.89 -7.86
CA GLU A 541 21.03 -17.08 -7.95
C GLU A 541 21.14 -17.83 -6.61
N ALA A 542 20.44 -17.37 -5.56
CA ALA A 542 20.46 -18.01 -4.25
C ALA A 542 19.96 -19.46 -4.36
N LYS A 543 20.84 -20.42 -4.02
CA LYS A 543 20.51 -21.86 -3.97
C LYS A 543 19.72 -22.25 -2.72
N VAL A 544 19.55 -21.30 -1.80
CA VAL A 544 18.88 -21.50 -0.51
C VAL A 544 17.44 -21.04 -0.62
N ARG A 545 16.51 -21.79 -0.02
CA ARG A 545 15.10 -21.37 0.07
C ARG A 545 15.02 -20.01 0.79
N PRO A 546 14.28 -19.01 0.27
CA PRO A 546 14.15 -17.71 0.92
C PRO A 546 13.69 -17.79 2.38
N LEU A 547 14.19 -16.87 3.22
CA LEU A 547 13.92 -16.85 4.66
C LEU A 547 12.42 -16.69 4.95
N TYR A 548 11.73 -15.85 4.18
CA TYR A 548 10.30 -15.62 4.34
C TYR A 548 9.43 -16.87 4.06
N ILE A 549 9.93 -17.81 3.25
CA ILE A 549 9.29 -19.12 3.04
C ILE A 549 9.69 -20.09 4.16
N ARG A 550 10.92 -19.99 4.66
CA ARG A 550 11.47 -20.90 5.68
C ARG A 550 10.90 -20.64 7.08
N THR A 551 10.71 -19.38 7.45
CA THR A 551 10.31 -19.00 8.81
C THR A 551 8.94 -19.54 9.22
N PRO A 552 7.88 -19.51 8.37
CA PRO A 552 6.60 -20.15 8.69
C PRO A 552 6.74 -21.66 8.95
N LEU A 553 7.62 -22.35 8.21
CA LEU A 553 7.86 -23.79 8.40
C LEU A 553 8.52 -24.06 9.75
N LEU A 554 9.49 -23.22 10.15
CA LEU A 554 10.11 -23.28 11.47
C LEU A 554 9.07 -23.07 12.58
N VAL A 555 8.23 -22.04 12.45
CA VAL A 555 7.16 -21.73 13.43
C VAL A 555 6.20 -22.91 13.55
N ASN A 556 5.80 -23.53 12.44
CA ASN A 556 4.90 -24.68 12.45
C ASN A 556 5.51 -25.91 13.16
N GLU A 557 6.77 -26.25 12.87
CA GLU A 557 7.44 -27.37 13.56
C GLU A 557 7.61 -27.08 15.06
N LEU A 558 8.03 -25.87 15.42
CA LEU A 558 8.16 -25.47 16.82
C LEU A 558 6.81 -25.50 17.55
N PHE A 559 5.75 -24.98 16.93
CA PHE A 559 4.40 -25.01 17.49
C PHE A 559 3.97 -26.46 17.77
N ARG A 560 4.18 -27.35 16.80
CA ARG A 560 3.91 -28.78 16.96
C ARG A 560 4.70 -29.40 18.12
N PHE A 561 5.98 -29.10 18.26
CA PHE A 561 6.78 -29.56 19.40
C PHE A 561 6.27 -29.02 20.74
N THR A 562 5.78 -27.78 20.79
CA THR A 562 5.20 -27.24 22.03
C THR A 562 3.89 -27.94 22.40
N LEU A 563 3.08 -28.37 21.43
CA LEU A 563 1.89 -29.18 21.70
C LEU A 563 2.27 -30.54 22.30
N ILE A 564 3.32 -31.19 21.77
CA ILE A 564 3.85 -32.44 22.32
C ILE A 564 4.35 -32.23 23.75
N ALA A 565 5.05 -31.12 24.02
CA ALA A 565 5.50 -30.78 25.36
C ALA A 565 4.34 -30.62 26.35
N ASP A 566 3.27 -29.95 25.93
CA ASP A 566 2.09 -29.73 26.77
C ASP A 566 1.28 -31.01 26.99
N ASP A 567 1.15 -31.85 25.97
CA ASP A 567 0.45 -33.14 26.08
C ASP A 567 1.19 -34.13 26.99
N THR A 568 2.51 -34.23 26.84
CA THR A 568 3.34 -35.09 27.72
C THR A 568 3.40 -34.56 29.15
N ALA A 569 3.41 -33.24 29.35
CA ALA A 569 3.33 -32.66 30.69
C ALA A 569 1.98 -32.94 31.38
N LYS A 570 0.88 -32.99 30.62
CA LYS A 570 -0.46 -33.30 31.15
C LYS A 570 -0.68 -34.80 31.37
N SER A 571 -0.25 -35.63 30.42
CA SER A 571 -0.49 -37.07 30.42
C SER A 571 0.52 -37.86 31.27
N GLY A 572 1.68 -37.27 31.57
CA GLY A 572 2.79 -37.92 32.28
C GLY A 572 3.47 -39.03 31.46
N LYS A 573 3.11 -39.19 30.18
CA LYS A 573 3.70 -40.18 29.27
C LYS A 573 4.91 -39.58 28.56
N GLU A 574 5.92 -40.40 28.32
CA GLU A 574 7.07 -40.02 27.50
C GLU A 574 6.66 -39.82 26.03
N SER A 575 7.23 -38.82 25.36
CA SER A 575 7.00 -38.61 23.94
C SER A 575 7.86 -39.58 23.14
N LEU A 576 7.23 -40.32 22.22
CA LEU A 576 7.96 -41.14 21.25
C LEU A 576 8.72 -40.28 20.23
N GLU A 577 8.27 -39.06 19.97
CA GLU A 577 8.87 -38.18 18.96
C GLU A 577 10.03 -37.34 19.52
N ILE A 578 9.90 -36.88 20.77
CA ILE A 578 10.97 -36.17 21.47
C ILE A 578 11.12 -36.76 22.88
N PRO A 579 11.85 -37.88 23.01
CA PRO A 579 11.97 -38.60 24.28
C PRO A 579 12.51 -37.74 25.43
N ASN A 580 13.44 -36.84 25.12
CA ASN A 580 14.09 -35.98 26.12
C ASN A 580 13.45 -34.57 26.24
N ILE A 581 12.17 -34.40 25.88
CA ILE A 581 11.52 -33.07 25.86
C ILE A 581 11.44 -32.37 27.23
N HIS A 582 11.38 -33.13 28.32
CA HIS A 582 11.37 -32.58 29.69
C HIS A 582 12.74 -32.63 30.37
N ALA A 583 13.76 -33.14 29.67
CA ALA A 583 15.13 -33.12 30.18
C ALA A 583 15.65 -31.67 30.26
N PRO A 584 16.63 -31.39 31.14
CA PRO A 584 17.30 -30.11 31.16
C PRO A 584 17.91 -29.78 29.79
N TYR A 585 17.75 -28.55 29.31
CA TYR A 585 18.41 -28.16 28.07
C TYR A 585 19.92 -28.07 28.27
N ARG A 586 20.68 -28.33 27.19
CA ARG A 586 22.14 -28.29 27.21
C ARG A 586 22.67 -27.51 26.03
N TYR A 587 23.67 -26.68 26.31
CA TYR A 587 24.49 -26.00 25.32
C TYR A 587 25.90 -26.58 25.38
N ASP A 588 26.44 -26.97 24.24
CA ASP A 588 27.83 -27.46 24.17
C ASP A 588 28.81 -26.32 24.38
N ILE A 589 28.47 -25.15 23.83
CA ILE A 589 29.23 -23.90 23.97
C ILE A 589 28.27 -22.84 24.52
N PRO A 590 28.58 -22.18 25.65
CA PRO A 590 27.78 -21.08 26.14
C PRO A 590 27.80 -19.89 25.17
N ASN A 591 26.62 -19.41 24.77
CA ASN A 591 26.43 -18.25 23.91
C ASN A 591 25.73 -17.12 24.69
N VAL A 592 25.30 -16.05 24.00
CA VAL A 592 24.65 -14.91 24.68
C VAL A 592 23.29 -15.33 25.22
N VAL A 593 22.48 -16.01 24.42
CA VAL A 593 21.15 -16.48 24.82
C VAL A 593 21.24 -17.48 25.96
N SER A 594 22.10 -18.50 25.88
CA SER A 594 22.16 -19.57 26.89
C SER A 594 22.50 -19.03 28.28
N ARG A 595 23.47 -18.11 28.37
CA ARG A 595 23.82 -17.43 29.63
C ARG A 595 22.64 -16.67 30.23
N ARG A 596 21.81 -16.03 29.40
CA ARG A 596 20.64 -15.27 29.85
C ARG A 596 19.47 -16.19 30.20
N LEU A 597 19.26 -17.27 29.44
CA LEU A 597 18.26 -18.30 29.74
C LEU A 597 18.56 -19.04 31.04
N ASP A 598 19.83 -19.34 31.33
CA ASP A 598 20.24 -20.00 32.57
C ASP A 598 19.79 -19.23 33.81
N VAL A 599 19.90 -17.89 33.74
CA VAL A 599 19.46 -16.98 34.80
C VAL A 599 17.94 -16.92 34.86
N LEU A 600 17.27 -16.77 33.72
CA LEU A 600 15.81 -16.62 33.64
C LEU A 600 15.03 -17.87 34.06
N LEU A 601 15.50 -19.05 33.64
CA LEU A 601 14.86 -20.33 33.89
C LEU A 601 15.41 -21.03 35.14
N GLY A 602 16.44 -20.45 35.77
CA GLY A 602 17.03 -20.97 37.00
C GLY A 602 17.76 -22.30 36.79
N ALA A 603 18.52 -22.44 35.70
CA ALA A 603 19.25 -23.67 35.36
C ALA A 603 20.23 -24.11 36.47
N LYS A 604 20.74 -23.16 37.27
CA LYS A 604 21.62 -23.44 38.42
C LYS A 604 20.89 -23.86 39.70
N LYS A 605 19.54 -23.88 39.73
CA LYS A 605 18.77 -24.34 40.90
C LYS A 605 18.66 -25.86 40.90
N LYS A 606 19.15 -26.51 41.96
CA LYS A 606 19.16 -27.98 42.10
C LYS A 606 17.77 -28.63 42.17
N GLN A 607 16.71 -27.86 42.46
CA GLN A 607 15.31 -28.32 42.48
C GLN A 607 14.39 -27.25 41.87
N GLY A 608 13.39 -27.68 41.06
CA GLY A 608 12.34 -26.81 40.51
C GLY A 608 12.75 -25.88 39.36
N GLY A 609 13.91 -26.10 38.73
CA GLY A 609 14.35 -25.32 37.58
C GLY A 609 13.42 -25.50 36.38
N ARG A 610 13.07 -24.39 35.71
CA ARG A 610 12.27 -24.40 34.47
C ARG A 610 13.15 -24.58 33.22
N ALA A 611 14.41 -24.98 33.40
CA ALA A 611 15.40 -25.06 32.34
C ALA A 611 15.30 -26.36 31.53
N THR A 612 14.13 -26.62 30.93
CA THR A 612 13.84 -27.84 30.16
C THR A 612 13.89 -27.59 28.65
N ASN A 613 14.10 -28.66 27.87
CA ASN A 613 14.01 -28.62 26.40
C ASN A 613 12.65 -28.10 25.91
N ALA A 614 11.56 -28.44 26.61
CA ALA A 614 10.23 -27.90 26.36
C ALA A 614 10.19 -26.36 26.42
N ASN A 615 10.79 -25.75 27.45
CA ASN A 615 10.82 -24.29 27.58
C ASN A 615 11.77 -23.64 26.59
N LEU A 616 12.89 -24.29 26.25
CA LEU A 616 13.77 -23.84 25.17
C LEU A 616 13.00 -23.73 23.84
N LEU A 617 12.24 -24.78 23.48
CA LEU A 617 11.43 -24.82 22.26
C LEU A 617 10.29 -23.78 22.29
N LYS A 618 9.63 -23.59 23.44
CA LYS A 618 8.59 -22.54 23.61
C LYS A 618 9.14 -21.13 23.45
N TYR A 619 10.33 -20.87 23.98
CA TYR A 619 10.97 -19.56 23.90
C TYR A 619 11.46 -19.30 22.47
N MET A 620 12.03 -20.31 21.82
CA MET A 620 12.40 -20.25 20.40
C MET A 620 11.18 -20.01 19.51
N LEU A 621 10.05 -20.68 19.77
CA LEU A 621 8.78 -20.46 19.06
C LEU A 621 8.33 -19.00 19.13
N ALA A 622 8.32 -18.42 20.32
CA ALA A 622 7.87 -17.04 20.52
C ALA A 622 8.76 -16.05 19.74
N ILE A 623 10.08 -16.26 19.71
CA ILE A 623 11.02 -15.40 18.97
C ILE A 623 10.92 -15.64 17.45
N ALA A 624 10.79 -16.89 17.01
CA ALA A 624 10.58 -17.23 15.60
C ALA A 624 9.27 -16.63 15.07
N ALA A 625 8.22 -16.57 15.90
CA ALA A 625 6.97 -15.91 15.56
C ALA A 625 7.13 -14.39 15.40
N VAL A 626 8.02 -13.73 16.17
CA VAL A 626 8.35 -12.31 15.95
C VAL A 626 9.03 -12.12 14.60
N LEU A 627 10.00 -12.97 14.24
CA LEU A 627 10.64 -12.90 12.93
C LEU A 627 9.63 -13.13 11.79
N ASP A 628 8.76 -14.13 11.94
CA ASP A 628 7.70 -14.42 10.97
C ASP A 628 6.75 -13.22 10.80
N TRP A 629 6.28 -12.64 11.91
CA TRP A 629 5.47 -11.43 11.89
C TRP A 629 6.21 -10.27 11.22
N TRP A 630 7.47 -10.04 11.56
CA TRP A 630 8.26 -8.94 11.01
C TRP A 630 8.38 -9.04 9.48
N ILE A 631 8.68 -10.23 8.94
CA ILE A 631 8.94 -10.40 7.50
C ILE A 631 7.70 -10.80 6.67
N ASN A 632 6.77 -11.57 7.22
CA ASN A 632 5.62 -12.11 6.49
C ASN A 632 4.30 -11.36 6.73
N ASN A 633 4.27 -10.39 7.64
CA ASN A 633 3.10 -9.53 7.80
C ASN A 633 3.30 -8.21 7.04
N LYS A 634 2.48 -7.95 6.02
CA LYS A 634 2.53 -6.70 5.24
C LYS A 634 2.27 -5.45 6.09
N SER A 635 1.57 -5.59 7.22
CA SER A 635 1.26 -4.51 8.16
C SER A 635 2.31 -4.36 9.26
N SER A 636 3.41 -5.13 9.25
CA SER A 636 4.48 -4.96 10.22
C SER A 636 5.21 -3.62 10.01
N PRO A 637 5.86 -3.07 11.06
CA PRO A 637 6.65 -1.85 10.92
C PRO A 637 7.77 -1.95 9.88
N ALA A 638 8.23 -3.17 9.55
CA ALA A 638 9.22 -3.42 8.50
C ALA A 638 8.84 -2.83 7.13
N TYR A 639 7.54 -2.61 6.88
CA TYR A 639 7.00 -2.12 5.61
C TYR A 639 6.32 -0.75 5.72
N ALA A 640 6.42 -0.08 6.87
CA ALA A 640 5.76 1.21 7.12
C ALA A 640 6.48 2.40 6.46
N GLY A 641 7.80 2.31 6.24
CA GLY A 641 8.61 3.37 5.65
C GLY A 641 8.55 3.45 4.11
N SER A 642 8.50 4.66 3.56
CA SER A 642 8.62 4.93 2.11
C SER A 642 10.07 4.99 1.62
N ASP A 643 11.00 5.21 2.53
CA ASP A 643 12.38 5.59 2.20
C ASP A 643 13.27 4.37 2.44
N ASN A 644 13.58 3.64 1.37
CA ASN A 644 14.50 2.49 1.42
C ASN A 644 15.95 2.97 1.55
N GLN A 645 16.26 3.64 2.65
CA GLN A 645 17.60 4.09 2.95
C GLN A 645 18.51 2.86 3.13
N LEU A 646 19.45 2.68 2.21
CA LEU A 646 20.32 1.51 2.18
C LEU A 646 21.47 1.60 3.18
N TYR A 647 21.92 2.81 3.49
CA TYR A 647 23.08 3.06 4.35
C TYR A 647 22.88 4.31 5.21
N ARG A 648 23.58 4.38 6.34
CA ARG A 648 23.58 5.52 7.26
C ARG A 648 24.21 6.75 6.62
N THR A 649 23.58 7.90 6.83
CA THR A 649 24.05 9.20 6.37
C THR A 649 24.28 10.14 7.54
N SER A 650 25.34 10.93 7.48
CA SER A 650 25.63 11.98 8.44
C SER A 650 24.61 13.11 8.30
N PRO A 651 24.06 13.63 9.40
CA PRO A 651 23.13 14.76 9.35
C PRO A 651 23.81 16.08 8.94
N GLU A 652 25.13 16.18 9.07
CA GLU A 652 25.87 17.42 8.79
C GLU A 652 26.09 17.65 7.29
N ASP A 653 26.46 16.60 6.56
CA ASP A 653 26.91 16.69 5.16
C ASP A 653 26.28 15.64 4.24
N GLY A 654 25.44 14.74 4.76
CA GLY A 654 24.82 13.66 4.01
C GLY A 654 25.79 12.55 3.58
N SER A 655 27.04 12.57 4.06
CA SER A 655 28.04 11.55 3.73
C SER A 655 27.76 10.22 4.42
N PRO A 656 28.26 9.08 3.88
CA PRO A 656 28.08 7.79 4.54
C PRO A 656 28.76 7.73 5.93
N VAL A 657 28.07 7.16 6.91
CA VAL A 657 28.61 6.96 8.27
C VAL A 657 29.26 5.59 8.37
N PHE A 658 30.55 5.57 8.69
CA PHE A 658 31.34 4.33 8.78
C PHE A 658 31.41 3.73 10.18
N SER A 659 31.12 4.50 11.22
CA SER A 659 31.20 4.03 12.60
C SER A 659 30.03 4.54 13.41
N VAL A 660 29.48 3.69 14.27
CA VAL A 660 28.41 4.05 15.20
C VAL A 660 28.91 3.69 16.60
N PRO A 661 28.80 4.60 17.58
CA PRO A 661 29.24 4.32 18.95
C PRO A 661 28.54 3.08 19.51
N GLU A 662 29.34 2.13 19.97
CA GLU A 662 28.84 0.91 20.62
C GLU A 662 28.46 1.19 22.07
N ARG A 663 27.47 0.44 22.58
CA ARG A 663 27.05 0.50 23.98
C ARG A 663 27.91 -0.43 24.85
N SER A 664 27.97 -0.18 26.15
CA SER A 664 28.70 -1.04 27.11
C SER A 664 27.86 -1.49 28.31
N ASP A 665 26.58 -1.11 28.36
CA ASP A 665 25.67 -1.28 29.50
C ASP A 665 24.79 -2.54 29.41
N GLN A 666 24.90 -3.34 28.36
CA GLN A 666 23.93 -4.42 28.03
C GLN A 666 23.82 -5.49 29.12
N ASN A 667 24.95 -5.87 29.72
CA ASN A 667 24.97 -6.89 30.78
C ASN A 667 24.48 -6.32 32.12
N GLU A 668 24.77 -5.04 32.39
CA GLU A 668 24.28 -4.34 33.58
C GLU A 668 22.76 -4.19 33.54
N LEU A 669 22.21 -3.79 32.38
CA LEU A 669 20.78 -3.72 32.13
C LEU A 669 20.09 -5.07 32.34
N PHE A 670 20.71 -6.16 31.87
CA PHE A 670 20.19 -7.52 32.10
C PHE A 670 20.20 -7.88 33.59
N VAL A 671 21.29 -7.67 34.31
CA VAL A 671 21.35 -7.97 35.75
C VAL A 671 20.36 -7.11 36.54
N HIS A 672 20.21 -5.83 36.19
CA HIS A 672 19.26 -4.91 36.82
C HIS A 672 17.82 -5.34 36.58
N SER A 673 17.45 -5.72 35.34
CA SER A 673 16.09 -6.17 35.03
C SER A 673 15.71 -7.45 35.80
N ILE A 674 16.65 -8.38 35.97
CA ILE A 674 16.44 -9.59 36.79
C ILE A 674 16.25 -9.25 38.26
N LYS A 675 17.07 -8.34 38.82
CA LYS A 675 16.93 -7.88 40.22
C LYS A 675 15.60 -7.17 40.44
N ALA A 676 15.20 -6.30 39.53
CA ALA A 676 13.92 -5.58 39.60
C ALA A 676 12.73 -6.54 39.56
N ALA A 677 12.77 -7.57 38.70
CA ALA A 677 11.73 -8.60 38.63
C ALA A 677 11.69 -9.54 39.85
N ALA A 678 12.76 -9.61 40.65
CA ALA A 678 12.85 -10.42 41.86
C ALA A 678 12.52 -9.65 43.14
N ALA A 679 12.42 -8.33 43.09
CA ALA A 679 12.06 -7.50 44.24
C ALA A 679 10.55 -7.57 44.52
N PRO A 680 10.11 -7.92 45.75
CA PRO A 680 8.70 -7.91 46.09
C PRO A 680 8.18 -6.48 46.21
N GLY A 681 7.31 -6.05 45.27
CA GLY A 681 6.38 -4.94 45.52
C GLY A 681 6.57 -3.62 44.77
N VAL A 682 6.82 -3.62 43.46
CA VAL A 682 6.60 -2.41 42.64
C VAL A 682 5.58 -2.71 41.56
N GLN A 683 4.33 -2.26 41.77
CA GLN A 683 3.35 -2.09 40.70
C GLN A 683 3.95 -1.10 39.69
N PRO A 684 3.93 -1.39 38.38
CA PRO A 684 4.34 -0.40 37.39
C PRO A 684 3.36 0.77 37.48
N ALA A 685 3.89 1.96 37.75
CA ALA A 685 3.14 3.20 37.68
C ALA A 685 2.53 3.30 36.28
N ALA A 686 1.22 3.48 36.24
CA ALA A 686 0.52 3.85 35.01
C ALA A 686 1.02 5.23 34.59
N GLU A 687 1.79 5.29 33.51
CA GLU A 687 2.06 6.54 32.81
C GLU A 687 0.95 6.74 31.77
N THR A 688 0.25 7.86 31.96
CA THR A 688 -0.87 8.42 31.19
C THR A 688 -0.53 8.77 29.76
#